data_AF-I8UAJ4-F1
#
_entry.id   AF-I8UAJ4-F1
#
_cell.length_a   1.000
_cell.length_b   1.000
_cell.length_c   1.000
_cell.angle_alpha   90.00
_cell.angle_beta   90.00
_cell.angle_gamma   90.00
#
_symmetry.space_group_name_H-M   'P 1'
#
loop_
_entity.id
_entity.type
_entity.pdbx_description
1 polymer ?
#
loop_
_entity_poly.entity_id
_entity_poly.type
_entity_poly.pdbx_seq_one_letter_code
_entity_poly.pdbx_strand_id
1 'polypeptide(L)'
;MLKYINYQLNTDELAQSYLEQTAAKNIKHYLQDNIAAFSHYMPSVVPLIEQHSMQQYSVFCNKSGELNIVDFATGRVWYGPTPSTEVRTEVELFCNAAPFFELDAADLPFPSNVWPIEPSPKQIDVLVMFGLGLGHQLSTLLQSVSIKYLIIYEPNVDTLVCSLQSNNWRKIFEVAENMGCHIFLQLDNDGSTVAEDLTELSEAAAFNRVYVYRHYFHPVMDQVILHLMRHRGDKQELLSSRQQFLPFDEVQDYVAERAGNNLGNIVSGSKIHAKSLYEKNLTALKKYYPKVHEEIIKHQPKHWQLVKDIAGKPNLYHGERRAFFYQHIWDESAQLITYFTQNPYKDDVLLGQTSVDKFQHYIHYSHIAKTQPLISKQLKQKIHLPEEVDSLLLFGVALGKHIELLTAKHKIKNFYICEPNLDFFAASLRVTDWSAIFEQAEKNGHRIYLNLGGDGSTYFYDLMAQFYQVGAYSIANTYMFSAYYNHKMHQAIANLRAELKVVLALGEYYDHCRYGIAHTHNSLVCGHKFLKQDNQHFRQLAALELPVFIVGNGPSLDSSFEYILQHREQVIVISCGTALYSLYKKGITPDFHAEVEQNRSTYCWISQVKDKAYLKKIRLISVNGIHPETADLFCDTLLCFKDGESSTNFFDRGLRTRDIHVASLSYAYPTVTNLVLNYALRVGFKVFYLFGVDLGYADVRYHHSQASAYYRKDGTEVYDYQQTHGGGLPAIGNFQPLVFTKPEFDMSRKLLEQAIEKAGRKVEVYNCSNGVRIKGAVPLKPENILFTDVPKNKEQLLTELIAQAFFDDLREQGSAIYGEIDFDLFRQTKQEWLALFDMDINTQEQAKNFVSEQWRLLQRKARQAGDPTFFLFYGSTNYFGGLMTKVAACISNEDEEFLRVFHQVLQVWRDYVVSACDAFLLQPLKFDDVDVGHLFSK
;
A
#
# COMPACT_ATOMS: atom_id res chain seq x y z
N MET A 1 -1.11 -2.21 22.58
CA MET A 1 -1.98 -2.02 21.38
C MET A 1 -1.87 -0.62 20.80
N LEU A 2 -2.56 -0.32 19.68
CA LEU A 2 -2.59 1.02 19.09
C LEU A 2 -3.12 2.07 20.07
N LYS A 3 -2.30 3.06 20.38
CA LYS A 3 -2.67 4.29 21.08
C LYS A 3 -2.59 5.43 20.04
N TYR A 4 -3.72 5.92 19.56
CA TYR A 4 -3.82 7.10 18.70
C TYR A 4 -4.10 8.40 19.49
N ILE A 5 -3.66 9.52 18.94
CA ILE A 5 -3.93 10.86 19.49
C ILE A 5 -5.42 11.10 19.73
N ASN A 6 -6.27 10.62 18.83
CA ASN A 6 -7.72 10.77 18.90
C ASN A 6 -8.37 10.13 20.15
N TYR A 7 -7.73 9.17 20.82
CA TYR A 7 -8.23 8.63 22.11
C TYR A 7 -7.98 9.57 23.29
N GLN A 8 -7.00 10.45 23.13
CA GLN A 8 -6.49 11.30 24.18
C GLN A 8 -6.98 12.74 24.07
N LEU A 9 -7.59 13.14 22.96
CA LEU A 9 -8.21 14.46 22.81
C LEU A 9 -9.64 14.47 23.38
N ASN A 10 -10.13 15.67 23.74
CA ASN A 10 -11.53 15.87 24.13
C ASN A 10 -12.43 15.81 22.88
N THR A 11 -13.63 15.23 23.02
CA THR A 11 -14.63 15.24 21.94
C THR A 11 -15.27 16.62 21.74
N ASP A 12 -15.21 17.49 22.75
CA ASP A 12 -15.56 18.91 22.65
C ASP A 12 -14.35 19.73 22.17
N GLU A 13 -14.44 20.23 20.93
CA GLU A 13 -13.38 21.01 20.28
C GLU A 13 -13.06 22.32 21.01
N LEU A 14 -14.06 22.97 21.62
CA LEU A 14 -13.85 24.22 22.36
C LEU A 14 -13.08 23.95 23.66
N ALA A 15 -13.44 22.88 24.36
CA ALA A 15 -12.73 22.46 25.58
C ALA A 15 -11.29 22.04 25.27
N GLN A 16 -11.06 21.30 24.17
CA GLN A 16 -9.73 20.91 23.73
C GLN A 16 -8.87 22.13 23.35
N SER A 17 -9.43 23.07 22.60
CA SER A 17 -8.72 24.30 22.21
C SER A 17 -8.28 25.13 23.42
N TYR A 18 -9.11 25.21 24.47
CA TYR A 18 -8.75 25.91 25.71
C TYR A 18 -7.54 25.26 26.43
N LEU A 19 -7.50 23.92 26.48
CA LEU A 19 -6.37 23.18 27.07
C LEU A 19 -5.08 23.44 26.28
N GLU A 20 -5.15 23.38 24.95
CA GLU A 20 -4.01 23.63 24.07
C GLU A 20 -3.48 25.06 24.17
N GLN A 21 -4.36 26.06 24.25
CA GLN A 21 -3.95 27.46 24.47
C GLN A 21 -3.26 27.66 25.81
N THR A 22 -3.70 26.94 26.86
CA THR A 22 -3.07 26.98 28.18
C THR A 22 -1.70 26.31 28.15
N ALA A 23 -1.60 25.13 27.53
CA ALA A 23 -0.36 24.40 27.37
C ALA A 23 0.67 25.17 26.54
N ALA A 24 0.26 25.84 25.45
CA ALA A 24 1.13 26.62 24.58
C ALA A 24 1.89 27.74 25.32
N LYS A 25 1.25 28.38 26.31
CA LYS A 25 1.92 29.40 27.15
C LYS A 25 3.05 28.78 27.97
N ASN A 26 2.79 27.63 28.58
CA ASN A 26 3.78 26.91 29.39
C ASN A 26 4.92 26.35 28.53
N ILE A 27 4.60 25.80 27.35
CA ILE A 27 5.60 25.31 26.39
C ILE A 27 6.58 26.42 26.02
N LYS A 28 6.07 27.60 25.66
CA LYS A 28 6.92 28.74 25.28
C LYS A 28 7.84 29.16 26.43
N HIS A 29 7.31 29.21 27.65
CA HIS A 29 8.08 29.55 28.83
C HIS A 29 9.16 28.52 29.12
N TYR A 30 8.83 27.23 29.13
CA TYR A 30 9.81 26.15 29.34
C TYR A 30 10.89 26.14 28.27
N LEU A 31 10.53 26.30 26.99
CA LEU A 31 11.51 26.30 25.92
C LEU A 31 12.55 27.42 26.10
N GLN A 32 12.12 28.63 26.44
CA GLN A 32 13.01 29.76 26.67
C GLN A 32 13.93 29.53 27.88
N ASP A 33 13.36 29.12 29.01
CA ASP A 33 14.12 28.88 30.25
C ASP A 33 15.09 27.70 30.10
N ASN A 34 14.67 26.65 29.40
CA ASN A 34 15.49 25.47 29.17
C ASN A 34 16.64 25.77 28.22
N ILE A 35 16.43 26.51 27.12
CA ILE A 35 17.52 26.93 26.22
C ILE A 35 18.57 27.74 27.00
N ALA A 36 18.14 28.65 27.88
CA ALA A 36 19.06 29.40 28.74
C ALA A 36 19.83 28.47 29.71
N ALA A 37 19.16 27.47 30.29
CA ALA A 37 19.82 26.49 31.16
C ALA A 37 20.84 25.64 30.39
N PHE A 38 20.49 25.13 29.21
CA PHE A 38 21.43 24.39 28.35
C PHE A 38 22.62 25.26 27.93
N SER A 39 22.39 26.55 27.63
CA SER A 39 23.47 27.50 27.33
C SER A 39 24.46 27.68 28.49
N HIS A 40 24.03 27.45 29.73
CA HIS A 40 24.89 27.54 30.91
C HIS A 40 25.57 26.21 31.24
N TYR A 41 24.80 25.13 31.35
CA TYR A 41 25.29 23.83 31.83
C TYR A 41 25.88 22.94 30.73
N MET A 42 25.36 23.00 29.50
CA MET A 42 25.77 22.16 28.37
C MET A 42 25.74 22.94 27.03
N PRO A 43 26.63 23.94 26.83
CA PRO A 43 26.57 24.84 25.68
C PRO A 43 26.65 24.14 24.32
N SER A 44 27.29 22.96 24.26
CA SER A 44 27.43 22.14 23.04
C SER A 44 26.10 21.63 22.47
N VAL A 45 25.04 21.56 23.29
CA VAL A 45 23.72 21.06 22.87
C VAL A 45 22.87 22.16 22.21
N VAL A 46 23.14 23.45 22.51
CA VAL A 46 22.32 24.57 22.01
C VAL A 46 22.26 24.63 20.48
N PRO A 47 23.38 24.50 19.73
CA PRO A 47 23.32 24.51 18.26
C PRO A 47 22.45 23.39 17.69
N LEU A 48 22.44 22.20 18.34
CA LEU A 48 21.57 21.09 17.93
C LEU A 48 20.10 21.48 18.08
N ILE A 49 19.72 22.12 19.18
CA ILE A 49 18.34 22.56 19.43
C ILE A 49 17.92 23.65 18.42
N GLU A 50 18.77 24.65 18.20
CA GLU A 50 18.42 25.82 17.36
C GLU A 50 18.35 25.50 15.86
N GLN A 51 19.12 24.51 15.39
CA GLN A 51 19.18 24.12 13.98
C GLN A 51 18.23 22.97 13.63
N HIS A 52 17.70 22.26 14.64
CA HIS A 52 16.84 21.10 14.42
C HIS A 52 15.45 21.49 13.94
N SER A 53 14.93 20.72 12.98
CA SER A 53 13.55 20.80 12.53
C SER A 53 12.88 19.47 12.80
N MET A 54 11.69 19.48 13.40
CA MET A 54 10.99 18.26 13.81
C MET A 54 10.77 17.34 12.60
N GLN A 55 11.18 16.08 12.70
CA GLN A 55 11.16 15.13 11.57
C GLN A 55 10.09 14.05 11.69
N GLN A 56 9.68 13.69 12.91
CA GLN A 56 8.80 12.55 13.18
C GLN A 56 7.87 12.76 14.38
N TYR A 57 8.37 13.30 15.49
CA TYR A 57 7.62 13.43 16.74
C TYR A 57 7.27 14.88 17.05
N SER A 58 6.21 15.10 17.83
CA SER A 58 5.85 16.40 18.40
C SER A 58 5.05 16.23 19.69
N VAL A 59 4.89 17.31 20.45
CA VAL A 59 4.01 17.30 21.64
C VAL A 59 2.58 17.69 21.28
N PHE A 60 1.61 17.06 21.94
CA PHE A 60 0.22 17.50 21.97
C PHE A 60 -0.30 17.52 23.41
N CYS A 61 -1.32 18.35 23.67
CA CYS A 61 -2.00 18.38 24.96
C CYS A 61 -3.17 17.39 24.95
N ASN A 62 -3.17 16.44 25.88
CA ASN A 62 -4.29 15.53 26.03
C ASN A 62 -5.46 16.17 26.80
N LYS A 63 -6.59 15.45 26.86
CA LYS A 63 -7.84 15.84 27.54
C LYS A 63 -7.71 15.97 29.05
N SER A 64 -6.63 15.45 29.63
CA SER A 64 -6.27 15.64 31.03
C SER A 64 -5.41 16.89 31.26
N GLY A 65 -5.04 17.62 30.20
CA GLY A 65 -4.19 18.80 30.27
C GLY A 65 -2.69 18.50 30.35
N GLU A 66 -2.28 17.24 30.18
CA GLU A 66 -0.86 16.84 30.18
C GLU A 66 -0.32 16.76 28.75
N LEU A 67 0.97 17.03 28.59
CA LEU A 67 1.67 16.90 27.31
C LEU A 67 2.08 15.45 27.06
N ASN A 68 1.91 14.98 25.82
CA ASN A 68 2.30 13.65 25.38
C ASN A 68 2.98 13.75 24.00
N ILE A 69 3.76 12.74 23.62
CA ILE A 69 4.45 12.65 22.32
C ILE A 69 3.53 11.97 21.31
N VAL A 70 3.37 12.58 20.14
CA VAL A 70 2.70 12.02 18.97
C VAL A 70 3.67 11.87 17.81
N ASP A 71 3.62 10.74 17.12
CA ASP A 71 4.19 10.55 15.79
C ASP A 71 3.21 11.14 14.77
N PHE A 72 3.58 12.22 14.08
CA PHE A 72 2.62 12.91 13.22
C PHE A 72 2.34 12.17 11.89
N ALA A 73 3.21 11.25 11.48
CA ALA A 73 2.98 10.43 10.29
C ALA A 73 1.92 9.36 10.55
N THR A 74 1.89 8.80 11.76
CA THR A 74 0.99 7.68 12.12
C THR A 74 -0.14 8.07 13.07
N GLY A 75 -0.06 9.24 13.70
CA GLY A 75 -0.96 9.69 14.77
C GLY A 75 -0.84 8.89 16.07
N ARG A 76 0.19 8.04 16.22
CA ARG A 76 0.41 7.21 17.41
C ARG A 76 1.02 8.01 18.54
N VAL A 77 0.68 7.66 19.77
CA VAL A 77 1.17 8.35 20.97
C VAL A 77 1.97 7.41 21.88
N TRP A 78 2.97 7.95 22.55
CA TRP A 78 3.88 7.16 23.39
C TRP A 78 3.23 6.78 24.72
N TYR A 79 2.81 7.78 25.49
CA TYR A 79 2.32 7.57 26.86
C TYR A 79 0.81 7.35 26.91
N GLY A 80 0.31 6.86 28.04
CA GLY A 80 -1.11 6.89 28.38
C GLY A 80 -1.64 8.32 28.59
N PRO A 81 -2.89 8.47 29.08
CA PRO A 81 -3.53 9.78 29.29
C PRO A 81 -2.90 10.59 30.44
N THR A 82 -2.05 10.00 31.27
CA THR A 82 -1.40 10.67 32.41
C THR A 82 0.11 10.39 32.43
N PRO A 83 0.88 10.94 31.47
CA PRO A 83 2.32 10.67 31.32
C PRO A 83 3.12 10.86 32.61
N SER A 84 2.82 11.91 33.39
CA SER A 84 3.54 12.20 34.65
C SER A 84 3.37 11.10 35.70
N THR A 85 2.17 10.51 35.78
CA THR A 85 1.86 9.44 36.73
C THR A 85 2.45 8.10 36.28
N GLU A 86 2.37 7.81 34.97
CA GLU A 86 2.98 6.62 34.35
C GLU A 86 4.48 6.58 34.65
N VAL A 87 5.18 7.69 34.42
CA VAL A 87 6.62 7.78 34.63
C VAL A 87 7.01 7.76 36.10
N ARG A 88 6.22 8.35 37.01
CA ARG A 88 6.47 8.22 38.45
C ARG A 88 6.42 6.76 38.91
N THR A 89 5.41 6.02 38.45
CA THR A 89 5.25 4.59 38.76
C THR A 89 6.44 3.79 38.22
N GLU A 90 6.93 4.14 37.01
CA GLU A 90 8.14 3.54 36.44
C GLU A 90 9.37 3.77 37.32
N VAL A 91 9.58 4.99 37.82
CA VAL A 91 10.71 5.28 38.73
C VAL A 91 10.60 4.51 40.05
N GLU A 92 9.40 4.39 40.62
CA GLU A 92 9.17 3.57 41.81
C GLU A 92 9.50 2.08 41.56
N LEU A 93 9.10 1.54 40.41
CA LEU A 93 9.43 0.17 40.01
C LEU A 93 10.94 -0.03 39.84
N PHE A 94 11.64 0.97 39.28
CA PHE A 94 13.11 0.94 39.20
C PHE A 94 13.74 0.94 40.60
N CYS A 95 13.30 1.82 41.49
CA CYS A 95 13.84 1.88 42.85
C CYS A 95 13.65 0.56 43.62
N ASN A 96 12.55 -0.16 43.37
CA ASN A 96 12.27 -1.45 44.00
C ASN A 96 13.06 -2.62 43.38
N ALA A 97 13.35 -2.57 42.08
CA ALA A 97 14.03 -3.64 41.35
C ALA A 97 14.81 -3.06 40.17
N ALA A 98 15.98 -2.51 40.45
CA ALA A 98 16.87 -1.87 39.49
C ALA A 98 17.70 -2.94 38.75
N PRO A 99 17.61 -3.01 37.40
CA PRO A 99 18.51 -3.82 36.60
C PRO A 99 19.93 -3.27 36.66
N PHE A 100 20.92 -4.16 36.67
CA PHE A 100 22.33 -3.78 36.63
C PHE A 100 23.17 -4.79 35.85
N PHE A 101 24.42 -4.44 35.60
CA PHE A 101 25.47 -5.39 35.26
C PHE A 101 26.76 -4.99 35.96
N GLU A 102 27.69 -5.93 36.06
CA GLU A 102 29.02 -5.71 36.64
C GLU A 102 30.06 -5.81 35.52
N LEU A 103 31.12 -5.01 35.60
CA LEU A 103 32.23 -5.08 34.64
C LEU A 103 33.08 -6.31 34.92
N ASP A 104 33.49 -6.50 36.18
CA ASP A 104 34.29 -7.63 36.65
C ASP A 104 33.46 -8.42 37.69
N ALA A 105 33.21 -9.72 37.44
CA ALA A 105 32.53 -10.61 38.38
C ALA A 105 33.29 -11.94 38.56
N ALA A 106 33.71 -12.25 39.80
CA ALA A 106 34.52 -13.43 40.10
C ALA A 106 33.71 -14.75 40.18
N ASP A 107 32.41 -14.67 40.45
CA ASP A 107 31.47 -15.80 40.47
C ASP A 107 30.13 -15.32 39.91
N LEU A 108 29.62 -15.93 38.82
CA LEU A 108 28.31 -15.60 38.23
C LEU A 108 27.20 -16.43 38.91
N PRO A 109 26.40 -15.86 39.84
CA PRO A 109 25.40 -16.65 40.60
C PRO A 109 24.12 -16.90 39.80
N PHE A 110 23.95 -16.21 38.66
CA PHE A 110 22.74 -16.20 37.85
C PHE A 110 23.01 -16.81 36.48
N PRO A 111 22.07 -17.60 35.91
CA PRO A 111 22.19 -18.06 34.53
C PRO A 111 22.26 -16.85 33.57
N SER A 112 23.02 -16.99 32.48
CA SER A 112 23.34 -15.88 31.56
C SER A 112 22.10 -15.17 30.98
N ASN A 113 20.94 -15.84 30.96
CA ASN A 113 19.68 -15.36 30.40
C ASN A 113 18.76 -14.56 31.37
N VAL A 114 19.16 -14.34 32.62
CA VAL A 114 18.39 -13.55 33.60
C VAL A 114 19.11 -12.23 33.88
N TRP A 115 18.41 -11.11 33.73
CA TRP A 115 18.93 -9.80 34.13
C TRP A 115 19.03 -9.75 35.67
N PRO A 116 20.20 -9.43 36.24
CA PRO A 116 20.31 -9.28 37.67
C PRO A 116 19.58 -8.00 38.09
N ILE A 117 18.78 -8.11 39.14
CA ILE A 117 17.95 -7.03 39.68
C ILE A 117 18.12 -6.99 41.19
N GLU A 118 18.09 -5.79 41.77
CA GLU A 118 18.11 -5.58 43.21
C GLU A 118 17.37 -4.28 43.57
N PRO A 119 16.90 -4.10 44.81
CA PRO A 119 16.46 -2.78 45.26
C PRO A 119 17.57 -1.76 45.05
N SER A 120 17.23 -0.60 44.49
CA SER A 120 18.21 0.44 44.19
C SER A 120 18.98 0.82 45.46
N PRO A 121 20.32 0.87 45.42
CA PRO A 121 21.09 1.38 46.54
C PRO A 121 20.77 2.86 46.77
N LYS A 122 21.08 3.35 47.98
CA LYS A 122 20.94 4.79 48.29
C LYS A 122 21.81 5.67 47.40
N GLN A 123 22.93 5.14 46.93
CA GLN A 123 23.87 5.81 46.05
C GLN A 123 24.22 4.87 44.90
N ILE A 124 24.06 5.37 43.67
CA ILE A 124 24.46 4.73 42.42
C ILE A 124 25.67 5.46 41.88
N ASP A 125 26.76 4.73 41.61
CA ASP A 125 27.94 5.34 40.98
C ASP A 125 27.68 5.66 39.51
N VAL A 126 27.18 4.69 38.73
CA VAL A 126 26.87 4.88 37.30
C VAL A 126 25.46 4.39 36.98
N LEU A 127 24.64 5.27 36.39
CA LEU A 127 23.34 4.95 35.81
C LEU A 127 23.37 5.24 34.31
N VAL A 128 23.12 4.23 33.48
CA VAL A 128 22.93 4.39 32.05
C VAL A 128 21.43 4.36 31.74
N MET A 129 20.93 5.45 31.17
CA MET A 129 19.55 5.62 30.75
C MET A 129 19.45 5.49 29.23
N PHE A 130 18.60 4.57 28.78
CA PHE A 130 18.27 4.36 27.38
C PHE A 130 16.91 5.00 27.09
N GLY A 131 16.95 6.16 26.43
CA GLY A 131 15.79 6.95 26.03
C GLY A 131 15.43 8.06 27.02
N LEU A 132 15.15 9.24 26.48
CA LEU A 132 14.76 10.42 27.25
C LEU A 132 13.23 10.57 27.34
N GLY A 133 12.51 10.38 26.23
CA GLY A 133 11.08 10.66 26.18
C GLY A 133 10.76 12.11 26.56
N LEU A 134 9.73 12.33 27.40
CA LEU A 134 9.43 13.67 27.95
C LEU A 134 10.43 14.11 29.03
N GLY A 135 11.30 13.23 29.53
CA GLY A 135 12.29 13.52 30.57
C GLY A 135 11.73 13.60 32.00
N HIS A 136 10.44 13.33 32.21
CA HIS A 136 9.79 13.42 33.54
C HIS A 136 10.43 12.51 34.60
N GLN A 137 11.08 11.42 34.20
CA GLN A 137 11.77 10.49 35.07
C GLN A 137 12.97 11.13 35.78
N LEU A 138 13.66 12.08 35.14
CA LEU A 138 14.90 12.66 35.66
C LEU A 138 14.70 13.35 37.01
N SER A 139 13.70 14.21 37.09
CA SER A 139 13.35 14.92 38.33
C SER A 139 13.02 13.97 39.47
N THR A 140 12.31 12.88 39.17
CA THR A 140 11.87 11.90 40.18
C THR A 140 13.03 10.99 40.61
N LEU A 141 13.88 10.56 39.66
CA LEU A 141 15.06 9.73 39.93
C LEU A 141 16.05 10.47 40.81
N LEU A 142 16.43 11.71 40.45
CA LEU A 142 17.41 12.51 41.19
C LEU A 142 16.96 12.87 42.62
N GLN A 143 15.65 12.83 42.89
CA GLN A 143 15.08 13.02 44.23
C GLN A 143 14.99 11.71 45.02
N SER A 144 14.94 10.56 44.35
CA SER A 144 14.74 9.25 44.98
C SER A 144 16.05 8.53 45.28
N VAL A 145 17.08 8.75 44.45
CA VAL A 145 18.37 8.06 44.53
C VAL A 145 19.50 9.05 44.26
N SER A 146 20.58 8.98 45.03
CA SER A 146 21.81 9.76 44.73
C SER A 146 22.57 9.08 43.59
N ILE A 147 22.80 9.79 42.49
CA ILE A 147 23.49 9.27 41.31
C ILE A 147 24.75 10.12 41.11
N LYS A 148 25.93 9.51 40.94
CA LYS A 148 27.16 10.26 40.63
C LYS A 148 27.30 10.56 39.14
N TYR A 149 27.15 9.55 38.29
CA TYR A 149 27.28 9.69 36.85
C TYR A 149 26.01 9.15 36.17
N LEU A 150 25.31 10.01 35.45
CA LEU A 150 24.11 9.69 34.68
C LEU A 150 24.40 9.87 33.19
N ILE A 151 24.49 8.77 32.44
CA ILE A 151 24.66 8.78 30.99
C ILE A 151 23.30 8.54 30.35
N ILE A 152 22.86 9.41 29.45
CA ILE A 152 21.55 9.32 28.78
C ILE A 152 21.77 9.21 27.28
N TYR A 153 21.33 8.12 26.68
CA TYR A 153 21.27 7.94 25.23
C TYR A 153 19.89 8.32 24.70
N GLU A 154 19.85 9.24 23.74
CA GLU A 154 18.63 9.60 23.02
C GLU A 154 18.91 9.62 21.51
N PRO A 155 18.43 8.60 20.76
CA PRO A 155 18.68 8.49 19.33
C PRO A 155 17.91 9.50 18.49
N ASN A 156 16.85 10.14 19.01
CA ASN A 156 16.06 11.08 18.22
C ASN A 156 15.99 12.47 18.87
N VAL A 157 16.54 13.46 18.16
CA VAL A 157 16.56 14.87 18.60
C VAL A 157 15.15 15.47 18.76
N ASP A 158 14.14 14.97 18.03
CA ASP A 158 12.75 15.36 18.25
C ASP A 158 12.31 15.10 19.70
N THR A 159 12.75 13.99 20.30
CA THR A 159 12.42 13.60 21.67
C THR A 159 13.02 14.58 22.67
N LEU A 160 14.27 15.01 22.45
CA LEU A 160 14.90 16.07 23.24
C LEU A 160 14.07 17.36 23.18
N VAL A 161 13.69 17.79 21.98
CA VAL A 161 12.86 19.00 21.81
C VAL A 161 11.50 18.84 22.51
N CYS A 162 10.87 17.66 22.43
CA CYS A 162 9.65 17.36 23.19
C CYS A 162 9.87 17.51 24.71
N SER A 163 11.00 17.05 25.23
CA SER A 163 11.35 17.21 26.66
C SER A 163 11.56 18.68 27.05
N LEU A 164 12.18 19.49 26.18
CA LEU A 164 12.36 20.93 26.42
C LEU A 164 11.01 21.68 26.49
N GLN A 165 9.98 21.16 25.83
CA GLN A 165 8.65 21.74 25.82
C GLN A 165 7.80 21.29 27.02
N SER A 166 8.07 20.10 27.58
CA SER A 166 7.23 19.49 28.61
C SER A 166 7.81 19.53 30.03
N ASN A 167 9.12 19.74 30.18
CA ASN A 167 9.82 19.56 31.45
C ASN A 167 10.69 20.77 31.82
N ASN A 168 11.05 20.88 33.10
CA ASN A 168 11.90 21.99 33.60
C ASN A 168 13.35 21.52 33.75
N TRP A 169 14.13 21.68 32.69
CA TRP A 169 15.55 21.28 32.65
C TRP A 169 16.43 22.14 33.54
N ARG A 170 16.11 23.42 33.71
CA ARG A 170 16.80 24.29 34.67
C ARG A 170 16.79 23.67 36.07
N LYS A 171 15.61 23.26 36.55
CA LYS A 171 15.46 22.61 37.86
C LYS A 171 16.17 21.26 37.91
N ILE A 172 16.19 20.50 36.81
CA ILE A 172 16.92 19.22 36.74
C ILE A 172 18.42 19.45 36.95
N PHE A 173 19.02 20.41 36.23
CA PHE A 173 20.44 20.73 36.39
C PHE A 173 20.76 21.26 37.79
N GLU A 174 19.93 22.15 38.33
CA GLU A 174 20.09 22.66 39.71
C GLU A 174 20.02 21.53 40.75
N VAL A 175 19.09 20.58 40.61
CA VAL A 175 19.00 19.42 41.51
C VAL A 175 20.19 18.49 41.33
N ALA A 176 20.62 18.23 40.09
CA ALA A 176 21.77 17.39 39.80
C ALA A 176 23.05 17.96 40.41
N GLU A 177 23.32 19.26 40.24
CA GLU A 177 24.47 19.94 40.82
C GLU A 177 24.45 19.87 42.35
N ASN A 178 23.30 20.15 42.98
CA ASN A 178 23.14 20.06 44.44
C ASN A 178 23.35 18.65 44.99
N MET A 179 23.04 17.61 44.20
CA MET A 179 23.22 16.21 44.56
C MET A 179 24.60 15.64 44.14
N GLY A 180 25.45 16.44 43.48
CA GLY A 180 26.74 15.99 42.95
C GLY A 180 26.64 15.00 41.79
N CYS A 181 25.56 15.09 41.00
CA CYS A 181 25.31 14.25 39.83
C CYS A 181 25.84 14.91 38.55
N HIS A 182 26.73 14.22 37.85
CA HIS A 182 27.21 14.58 36.53
C HIS A 182 26.34 13.92 35.46
N ILE A 183 25.68 14.74 34.65
CA ILE A 183 24.81 14.28 33.55
C ILE A 183 25.61 14.33 32.24
N PHE A 184 25.56 13.26 31.46
CA PHE A 184 26.09 13.17 30.10
C PHE A 184 24.94 12.88 29.14
N LEU A 185 24.77 13.72 28.12
CA LEU A 185 23.74 13.55 27.09
C LEU A 185 24.38 13.10 25.79
N GLN A 186 24.15 11.84 25.43
CA GLN A 186 24.56 11.24 24.17
C GLN A 186 23.36 11.35 23.19
N LEU A 187 23.32 12.45 22.45
CA LEU A 187 22.23 12.79 21.52
C LEU A 187 22.54 12.28 20.10
N ASP A 188 21.49 11.95 19.35
CA ASP A 188 21.62 11.28 18.03
C ASP A 188 22.43 9.98 18.14
N ASN A 189 22.30 9.31 19.29
CA ASN A 189 23.05 8.14 19.67
C ASN A 189 22.12 7.11 20.30
N ASP A 190 22.12 5.90 19.73
CA ASP A 190 21.29 4.77 20.13
C ASP A 190 21.94 3.83 21.16
N GLY A 191 23.01 4.29 21.81
CA GLY A 191 23.78 3.51 22.79
C GLY A 191 24.87 2.65 22.19
N SER A 192 25.06 2.66 20.86
CA SER A 192 26.11 1.89 20.21
C SER A 192 27.53 2.23 20.68
N THR A 193 27.75 3.44 21.22
CA THR A 193 29.04 3.89 21.78
C THR A 193 29.23 3.56 23.26
N VAL A 194 28.30 2.83 23.91
CA VAL A 194 28.33 2.61 25.36
C VAL A 194 29.64 2.01 25.87
N ALA A 195 30.30 1.17 25.08
CA ALA A 195 31.60 0.60 25.43
C ALA A 195 32.69 1.68 25.52
N GLU A 196 32.68 2.64 24.60
CA GLU A 196 33.64 3.76 24.56
C GLU A 196 33.37 4.72 25.72
N ASP A 197 32.12 5.08 25.95
CA ASP A 197 31.70 5.97 27.03
C ASP A 197 32.04 5.38 28.42
N LEU A 198 31.80 4.08 28.61
CA LEU A 198 32.17 3.40 29.86
C LEU A 198 33.69 3.24 30.02
N THR A 199 34.42 3.07 28.92
CA THR A 199 35.89 3.02 28.94
C THR A 199 36.44 4.37 29.40
N GLU A 200 36.02 5.46 28.76
CA GLU A 200 36.43 6.83 29.13
C GLU A 200 36.07 7.13 30.60
N LEU A 201 34.85 6.78 31.03
CA LEU A 201 34.45 7.00 32.42
C LEU A 201 35.29 6.17 33.40
N SER A 202 35.70 4.96 33.03
CA SER A 202 36.52 4.09 33.88
C SER A 202 37.95 4.60 34.08
N GLU A 203 38.46 5.41 33.14
CA GLU A 203 39.74 6.12 33.29
C GLU A 203 39.63 7.29 34.27
N ALA A 204 38.45 7.93 34.34
CA ALA A 204 38.19 9.08 35.19
C ALA A 204 37.72 8.70 36.62
N ALA A 205 37.01 7.57 36.78
CA ALA A 205 36.43 7.16 38.06
C ALA A 205 36.40 5.63 38.21
N ALA A 206 36.67 5.14 39.43
CA ALA A 206 36.54 3.72 39.74
C ALA A 206 35.08 3.34 40.03
N PHE A 207 34.55 2.39 39.25
CA PHE A 207 33.26 1.75 39.47
C PHE A 207 33.31 0.31 38.94
N ASN A 208 32.46 -0.56 39.49
CA ASN A 208 32.27 -1.92 38.97
C ASN A 208 30.85 -2.19 38.50
N ARG A 209 29.86 -1.59 39.18
CA ARG A 209 28.45 -1.84 38.96
C ARG A 209 27.81 -0.69 38.19
N VAL A 210 27.09 -1.02 37.13
CA VAL A 210 26.38 -0.07 36.26
C VAL A 210 24.90 -0.44 36.26
N TYR A 211 24.04 0.51 36.65
CA TYR A 211 22.60 0.32 36.61
C TYR A 211 22.04 0.74 35.25
N VAL A 212 20.98 0.06 34.82
CA VAL A 212 20.37 0.30 33.51
C VAL A 212 18.92 0.72 33.68
N TYR A 213 18.58 1.90 33.13
CA TYR A 213 17.23 2.43 33.07
C TYR A 213 16.78 2.51 31.62
N ARG A 214 15.98 1.53 31.16
CA ARG A 214 15.35 1.64 29.84
C ARG A 214 14.01 2.35 29.97
N HIS A 215 13.94 3.57 29.42
CA HIS A 215 12.72 4.37 29.41
C HIS A 215 11.78 3.94 28.28
N TYR A 216 12.27 3.63 27.09
CA TYR A 216 11.41 3.15 26.01
C TYR A 216 12.13 2.12 25.14
N PHE A 217 11.35 1.35 24.39
CA PHE A 217 11.86 0.31 23.48
C PHE A 217 12.36 0.95 22.18
N HIS A 218 13.63 0.73 21.85
CA HIS A 218 14.24 1.12 20.58
C HIS A 218 15.00 -0.08 19.98
N PRO A 219 14.90 -0.34 18.66
CA PRO A 219 15.49 -1.53 18.05
C PRO A 219 16.99 -1.73 18.31
N VAL A 220 17.77 -0.64 18.35
CA VAL A 220 19.21 -0.73 18.62
C VAL A 220 19.53 -0.65 20.12
N MET A 221 18.87 0.23 20.89
CA MET A 221 19.12 0.34 22.34
C MET A 221 18.85 -1.00 23.04
N ASP A 222 17.82 -1.73 22.61
CA ASP A 222 17.50 -3.03 23.16
C ASP A 222 18.58 -4.08 22.87
N GLN A 223 19.27 -4.01 21.73
CA GLN A 223 20.39 -4.88 21.40
C GLN A 223 21.62 -4.55 22.25
N VAL A 224 21.88 -3.26 22.45
CA VAL A 224 22.94 -2.78 23.33
C VAL A 224 22.69 -3.28 24.76
N ILE A 225 21.50 -3.09 25.31
CA ILE A 225 21.15 -3.57 26.66
C ILE A 225 21.26 -5.09 26.74
N LEU A 226 20.78 -5.81 25.73
CA LEU A 226 20.85 -7.27 25.67
C LEU A 226 22.30 -7.76 25.70
N HIS A 227 23.20 -7.10 24.95
CA HIS A 227 24.63 -7.38 24.97
C HIS A 227 25.24 -7.12 26.36
N LEU A 228 25.00 -5.94 26.94
CA LEU A 228 25.50 -5.59 28.30
C LEU A 228 25.07 -6.62 29.34
N MET A 229 23.83 -7.09 29.28
CA MET A 229 23.29 -8.06 30.23
C MET A 229 23.81 -9.49 30.01
N ARG A 230 24.08 -9.87 28.75
CA ARG A 230 24.62 -11.19 28.36
C ARG A 230 26.10 -11.34 28.73
N HIS A 231 26.88 -10.28 28.58
CA HIS A 231 28.32 -10.27 28.79
C HIS A 231 28.73 -9.69 30.15
N ARG A 232 27.79 -9.54 31.09
CA ARG A 232 28.07 -9.11 32.46
C ARG A 232 29.23 -9.92 33.08
N GLY A 233 30.15 -9.23 33.74
CA GLY A 233 31.33 -9.82 34.35
C GLY A 233 32.49 -10.10 33.39
N ASP A 234 32.30 -9.93 32.09
CA ASP A 234 33.37 -9.98 31.07
C ASP A 234 33.73 -8.57 30.62
N LYS A 235 34.61 -7.93 31.40
CA LYS A 235 35.05 -6.55 31.15
C LYS A 235 35.67 -6.36 29.77
N GLN A 236 36.39 -7.36 29.25
CA GLN A 236 37.03 -7.24 27.95
C GLN A 236 35.98 -7.16 26.84
N GLU A 237 34.93 -7.97 26.93
CA GLU A 237 33.85 -7.96 25.95
C GLU A 237 32.96 -6.72 26.09
N LEU A 238 32.59 -6.33 27.32
CA LEU A 238 31.73 -5.16 27.60
C LEU A 238 32.35 -3.82 27.16
N LEU A 239 33.68 -3.71 27.22
CA LEU A 239 34.41 -2.50 26.85
C LEU A 239 35.02 -2.57 25.43
N SER A 240 34.65 -3.57 24.64
CA SER A 240 35.12 -3.73 23.26
C SER A 240 34.36 -2.82 22.29
N SER A 241 35.04 -1.83 21.72
CA SER A 241 34.48 -0.95 20.67
C SER A 241 34.33 -1.63 19.28
N ARG A 242 34.58 -2.94 19.18
CA ARG A 242 34.44 -3.69 17.91
C ARG A 242 33.02 -4.18 17.66
N GLN A 243 32.14 -4.11 18.66
CA GLN A 243 30.80 -4.64 18.57
C GLN A 243 29.94 -3.81 17.62
N GLN A 244 29.26 -4.47 16.68
CA GLN A 244 28.24 -3.85 15.84
C GLN A 244 26.86 -4.34 16.28
N PHE A 245 25.91 -3.41 16.42
CA PHE A 245 24.54 -3.70 16.84
C PHE A 245 23.61 -3.63 15.63
N LEU A 246 23.06 -4.77 15.23
CA LEU A 246 22.03 -4.82 14.19
C LEU A 246 20.66 -4.60 14.83
N PRO A 247 19.82 -3.69 14.32
CA PRO A 247 18.52 -3.38 14.91
C PRO A 247 17.56 -4.58 14.88
N PHE A 248 16.64 -4.63 15.85
CA PHE A 248 15.44 -5.48 15.81
C PHE A 248 14.43 -5.02 14.73
N ASP A 249 14.71 -5.33 13.46
CA ASP A 249 13.94 -4.86 12.30
C ASP A 249 13.01 -5.90 11.67
N GLU A 250 13.03 -7.14 12.17
CA GLU A 250 12.11 -8.17 11.68
C GLU A 250 10.67 -7.89 12.11
N VAL A 251 9.72 -8.32 11.26
CA VAL A 251 8.28 -8.13 11.52
C VAL A 251 7.87 -8.78 12.84
N GLN A 252 8.53 -9.90 13.18
CA GLN A 252 8.27 -10.65 14.39
C GLN A 252 8.85 -10.00 15.66
N ASP A 253 9.77 -9.04 15.55
CA ASP A 253 10.44 -8.41 16.70
C ASP A 253 9.83 -7.06 17.10
N TYR A 254 8.77 -6.63 16.43
CA TYR A 254 8.15 -5.32 16.70
C TYR A 254 7.63 -5.21 18.14
N VAL A 255 8.08 -4.18 18.85
CA VAL A 255 7.62 -3.79 20.19
C VAL A 255 7.27 -2.30 20.15
N ALA A 256 6.13 -1.93 20.74
CA ALA A 256 5.76 -0.53 20.87
C ALA A 256 6.70 0.20 21.85
N GLU A 257 6.94 1.48 21.61
CA GLU A 257 7.90 2.34 22.31
C GLU A 257 7.67 2.28 23.84
N ARG A 258 6.41 2.30 24.27
CA ARG A 258 6.00 2.20 25.69
C ARG A 258 5.21 0.91 25.96
N ALA A 259 5.68 -0.22 25.45
CA ALA A 259 5.13 -1.54 25.75
C ALA A 259 5.26 -1.88 27.26
N GLY A 260 4.67 -2.99 27.71
CA GLY A 260 4.81 -3.39 29.12
C GLY A 260 6.25 -3.79 29.45
N ASN A 261 6.68 -3.54 30.69
CA ASN A 261 8.03 -3.85 31.21
C ASN A 261 9.17 -3.04 30.55
N ASN A 262 9.01 -1.71 30.47
CA ASN A 262 10.05 -0.80 29.96
C ASN A 262 11.40 -1.04 30.64
N LEU A 263 11.45 -1.16 31.97
CA LEU A 263 12.71 -1.40 32.69
C LEU A 263 13.32 -2.78 32.44
N GLY A 264 12.58 -3.74 31.87
CA GLY A 264 13.02 -5.12 31.69
C GLY A 264 13.19 -5.92 33.00
N ASN A 265 12.86 -5.34 34.15
CA ASN A 265 13.05 -5.94 35.48
C ASN A 265 11.98 -6.99 35.84
N ILE A 266 10.89 -7.09 35.08
CA ILE A 266 9.88 -8.13 35.27
C ILE A 266 10.24 -9.33 34.40
N VAL A 267 10.28 -10.52 35.00
CA VAL A 267 10.38 -11.80 34.28
C VAL A 267 8.98 -12.32 33.99
N SER A 268 8.78 -12.97 32.84
CA SER A 268 7.52 -13.63 32.50
C SER A 268 7.04 -14.58 33.58
N GLY A 269 5.74 -14.57 33.88
CA GLY A 269 5.10 -15.55 34.77
C GLY A 269 5.05 -16.96 34.17
N SER A 270 4.43 -17.89 34.89
CA SER A 270 4.24 -19.28 34.43
C SER A 270 3.57 -19.36 33.05
N LYS A 271 3.96 -20.37 32.26
CA LYS A 271 3.31 -20.68 30.98
C LYS A 271 1.82 -20.94 31.18
N ILE A 272 1.00 -20.51 30.22
CA ILE A 272 -0.44 -20.78 30.25
C ILE A 272 -0.72 -22.18 29.71
N HIS A 273 -1.39 -22.99 30.52
CA HIS A 273 -1.82 -24.34 30.16
C HIS A 273 -3.34 -24.40 29.98
N ALA A 274 -3.84 -23.79 28.90
CA ALA A 274 -5.26 -23.86 28.51
C ALA A 274 -5.52 -25.05 27.58
N LYS A 275 -5.22 -26.28 28.04
CA LYS A 275 -5.21 -27.48 27.19
C LYS A 275 -6.56 -27.76 26.52
N SER A 276 -7.65 -27.70 27.29
CA SER A 276 -9.02 -27.94 26.77
C SER A 276 -9.42 -26.94 25.68
N LEU A 277 -9.23 -25.63 25.92
CA LEU A 277 -9.53 -24.60 24.92
C LEU A 277 -8.67 -24.74 23.66
N TYR A 278 -7.38 -25.05 23.84
CA TYR A 278 -6.46 -25.27 22.73
C TYR A 278 -6.85 -26.46 21.87
N GLU A 279 -7.19 -27.60 22.48
CA GLU A 279 -7.64 -28.81 21.78
C GLU A 279 -8.97 -28.56 21.05
N LYS A 280 -9.90 -27.83 21.67
CA LYS A 280 -11.15 -27.38 21.05
C LYS A 280 -10.88 -26.55 19.79
N ASN A 281 -10.04 -25.53 19.90
CA ASN A 281 -9.69 -24.66 18.79
C ASN A 281 -8.91 -25.38 17.68
N LEU A 282 -8.00 -26.29 18.03
CA LEU A 282 -7.30 -27.13 17.04
C LEU A 282 -8.26 -28.04 16.29
N THR A 283 -9.25 -28.62 16.97
CA THR A 283 -10.28 -29.44 16.34
C THR A 283 -11.09 -28.62 15.34
N ALA A 284 -11.46 -27.39 15.71
CA ALA A 284 -12.13 -26.46 14.81
C ALA A 284 -11.26 -26.08 13.60
N LEU A 285 -9.97 -25.75 13.82
CA LEU A 285 -9.03 -25.50 12.72
C LEU A 285 -8.90 -26.70 11.78
N LYS A 286 -8.85 -27.92 12.31
CA LYS A 286 -8.79 -29.13 11.49
C LYS A 286 -10.04 -29.31 10.62
N LYS A 287 -11.22 -28.95 11.15
CA LYS A 287 -12.49 -28.99 10.42
C LYS A 287 -12.54 -27.94 9.31
N TYR A 288 -12.25 -26.67 9.63
CA TYR A 288 -12.50 -25.54 8.71
C TYR A 288 -11.27 -25.15 7.86
N TYR A 289 -10.06 -25.32 8.39
CA TYR A 289 -8.80 -24.87 7.77
C TYR A 289 -7.68 -25.93 7.92
N PRO A 290 -7.79 -27.11 7.28
CA PRO A 290 -6.87 -28.24 7.51
C PRO A 290 -5.39 -27.90 7.24
N LYS A 291 -5.11 -27.08 6.21
CA LYS A 291 -3.73 -26.61 5.92
C LYS A 291 -3.18 -25.72 7.03
N VAL A 292 -3.99 -24.83 7.58
CA VAL A 292 -3.59 -23.97 8.72
C VAL A 292 -3.32 -24.83 9.95
N HIS A 293 -4.19 -25.82 10.21
CA HIS A 293 -3.97 -26.77 11.30
C HIS A 293 -2.64 -27.50 11.17
N GLU A 294 -2.31 -28.03 9.98
CA GLU A 294 -1.04 -28.73 9.72
C GLU A 294 0.20 -27.86 9.97
N GLU A 295 0.16 -26.57 9.64
CA GLU A 295 1.27 -25.66 9.89
C GLU A 295 1.36 -25.26 11.37
N ILE A 296 0.22 -25.02 12.03
CA ILE A 296 0.19 -24.63 13.44
C ILE A 296 0.68 -25.73 14.39
N ILE A 297 0.40 -27.01 14.10
CA ILE A 297 0.92 -28.11 14.93
C ILE A 297 2.44 -28.27 14.84
N LYS A 298 3.06 -27.82 13.74
CA LYS A 298 4.51 -27.82 13.53
C LYS A 298 5.17 -26.55 14.07
N HIS A 299 4.41 -25.48 14.24
CA HIS A 299 4.91 -24.18 14.66
C HIS A 299 5.50 -24.23 16.07
N GLN A 300 6.71 -23.69 16.21
CA GLN A 300 7.35 -23.46 17.49
C GLN A 300 7.56 -21.95 17.67
N PRO A 301 7.04 -21.35 18.76
CA PRO A 301 7.21 -19.93 18.98
C PRO A 301 8.69 -19.54 19.05
N LYS A 302 9.09 -18.50 18.33
CA LYS A 302 10.49 -18.08 18.22
C LYS A 302 10.77 -16.84 19.06
N HIS A 303 9.98 -15.78 18.86
CA HIS A 303 10.24 -14.46 19.42
C HIS A 303 9.30 -14.19 20.60
N TRP A 304 8.02 -14.55 20.43
CA TRP A 304 6.95 -14.26 21.39
C TRP A 304 6.39 -15.50 22.04
N GLN A 305 6.20 -15.45 23.35
CA GLN A 305 5.69 -16.56 24.13
C GLN A 305 4.42 -16.16 24.87
N LEU A 306 3.45 -17.07 24.92
CA LEU A 306 2.26 -16.91 25.75
C LEU A 306 2.61 -17.15 27.23
N VAL A 307 2.43 -16.13 28.04
CA VAL A 307 2.76 -16.14 29.48
C VAL A 307 1.65 -15.50 30.30
N LYS A 308 1.77 -15.60 31.63
CA LYS A 308 1.00 -14.77 32.55
C LYS A 308 1.77 -13.49 32.87
N ASP A 309 1.09 -12.36 32.90
CA ASP A 309 1.62 -11.12 33.47
C ASP A 309 1.63 -11.16 35.01
N ILE A 310 2.05 -10.05 35.62
CA ILE A 310 2.12 -9.90 37.08
C ILE A 310 0.75 -10.00 37.78
N ALA A 311 -0.34 -9.74 37.04
CA ALA A 311 -1.71 -9.86 37.52
C ALA A 311 -2.32 -11.25 37.24
N GLY A 312 -1.52 -12.18 36.71
CA GLY A 312 -1.95 -13.53 36.35
C GLY A 312 -2.80 -13.60 35.07
N LYS A 313 -2.87 -12.53 34.28
CA LYS A 313 -3.64 -12.44 33.03
C LYS A 313 -2.79 -12.88 31.83
N PRO A 314 -3.41 -13.37 30.74
CA PRO A 314 -2.68 -13.78 29.55
C PRO A 314 -2.00 -12.60 28.84
N ASN A 315 -0.75 -12.80 28.45
CA ASN A 315 0.03 -11.82 27.72
C ASN A 315 1.02 -12.49 26.76
N LEU A 316 1.51 -11.72 25.80
CA LEU A 316 2.60 -12.12 24.91
C LEU A 316 3.89 -11.48 25.43
N TYR A 317 4.92 -12.30 25.63
CA TYR A 317 6.22 -11.85 26.12
C TYR A 317 7.32 -12.10 25.10
N HIS A 318 8.05 -11.05 24.78
CA HIS A 318 9.21 -11.12 23.90
C HIS A 318 10.45 -11.51 24.72
N GLY A 319 11.06 -12.65 24.41
CA GLY A 319 12.16 -13.20 25.22
C GLY A 319 13.38 -12.28 25.30
N GLU A 320 13.88 -11.84 24.13
CA GLU A 320 15.12 -11.04 24.04
C GLU A 320 14.92 -9.58 24.48
N ARG A 321 13.87 -8.91 23.99
CA ARG A 321 13.56 -7.53 24.36
C ARG A 321 12.92 -7.40 25.74
N ARG A 322 12.49 -8.50 26.36
CA ARG A 322 11.81 -8.57 27.66
C ARG A 322 10.54 -7.71 27.72
N ALA A 323 9.80 -7.65 26.62
CA ALA A 323 8.62 -6.80 26.48
C ALA A 323 7.33 -7.60 26.70
N PHE A 324 6.35 -7.01 27.38
CA PHE A 324 4.96 -7.48 27.30
C PHE A 324 4.21 -6.71 26.22
N PHE A 325 3.47 -7.42 25.37
CA PHE A 325 2.69 -6.79 24.31
C PHE A 325 1.53 -5.94 24.84
N TYR A 326 0.86 -6.43 25.89
CA TYR A 326 -0.22 -5.73 26.58
C TYR A 326 0.27 -5.16 27.91
N GLN A 327 -0.22 -3.97 28.26
CA GLN A 327 -0.23 -3.50 29.65
C GLN A 327 -1.45 -4.07 30.37
N HIS A 328 -2.64 -3.93 29.75
CA HIS A 328 -3.91 -4.43 30.28
C HIS A 328 -4.78 -4.97 29.14
N ILE A 329 -4.69 -6.27 28.88
CA ILE A 329 -5.27 -6.90 27.68
C ILE A 329 -6.78 -6.65 27.51
N TRP A 330 -7.59 -6.67 28.57
CA TRP A 330 -9.05 -6.47 28.49
C TRP A 330 -9.43 -5.01 28.27
N ASP A 331 -8.84 -4.10 29.05
CA ASP A 331 -9.15 -2.67 28.96
C ASP A 331 -8.70 -2.12 27.61
N GLU A 332 -7.48 -2.47 27.18
CA GLU A 332 -7.00 -2.10 25.86
C GLU A 332 -7.92 -2.66 24.77
N SER A 333 -8.32 -3.95 24.84
CA SER A 333 -9.18 -4.58 23.82
C SER A 333 -10.55 -3.92 23.74
N ALA A 334 -11.14 -3.58 24.89
CA ALA A 334 -12.42 -2.89 24.97
C ALA A 334 -12.34 -1.45 24.43
N GLN A 335 -11.29 -0.71 24.76
CA GLN A 335 -11.05 0.65 24.27
C GLN A 335 -10.85 0.67 22.74
N LEU A 336 -10.06 -0.28 22.23
CA LEU A 336 -9.80 -0.41 20.81
C LEU A 336 -11.09 -0.68 20.02
N ILE A 337 -11.90 -1.65 20.46
CA ILE A 337 -13.18 -1.96 19.81
C ILE A 337 -14.17 -0.81 19.93
N THR A 338 -14.30 -0.19 21.10
CA THR A 338 -15.21 0.95 21.30
C THR A 338 -14.89 2.07 20.32
N TYR A 339 -13.62 2.44 20.17
CA TYR A 339 -13.23 3.45 19.22
C TYR A 339 -13.44 3.06 17.77
N PHE A 340 -13.06 1.83 17.38
CA PHE A 340 -13.28 1.38 16.02
C PHE A 340 -14.76 1.38 15.66
N THR A 341 -15.65 0.97 16.57
CA THR A 341 -17.10 1.01 16.35
C THR A 341 -17.67 2.43 16.25
N GLN A 342 -17.03 3.41 16.89
CA GLN A 342 -17.43 4.83 16.83
C GLN A 342 -16.78 5.59 15.67
N ASN A 343 -15.62 5.15 15.21
CA ASN A 343 -14.81 5.79 14.19
C ASN A 343 -14.29 4.72 13.20
N PRO A 344 -15.17 3.98 12.53
CA PRO A 344 -14.75 2.96 11.59
C PRO A 344 -14.08 3.61 10.39
N TYR A 345 -12.90 3.11 10.04
CA TYR A 345 -12.23 3.55 8.82
C TYR A 345 -12.89 2.87 7.62
N LYS A 346 -13.66 3.66 6.88
CA LYS A 346 -14.24 3.32 5.58
C LYS A 346 -13.64 4.27 4.54
N ASP A 347 -12.75 3.76 3.69
CA ASP A 347 -12.13 4.58 2.64
C ASP A 347 -13.20 5.04 1.64
N ASP A 348 -13.11 6.30 1.22
CA ASP A 348 -14.10 6.94 0.36
C ASP A 348 -13.80 6.71 -1.14
N VAL A 349 -13.64 5.43 -1.49
CA VAL A 349 -13.02 5.00 -2.75
C VAL A 349 -13.78 5.44 -4.01
N LEU A 350 -15.11 5.51 -3.95
CA LEU A 350 -15.96 5.77 -5.12
C LEU A 350 -16.12 7.26 -5.48
N LEU A 351 -15.78 8.20 -4.59
CA LEU A 351 -16.12 9.62 -4.76
C LEU A 351 -15.12 10.41 -5.62
N GLY A 352 -14.01 9.80 -6.03
CA GLY A 352 -12.92 10.47 -6.76
C GLY A 352 -13.04 10.47 -8.28
N GLN A 353 -13.94 9.67 -8.88
CA GLN A 353 -14.11 9.66 -10.34
C GLN A 353 -14.78 10.95 -10.80
N THR A 354 -13.99 11.91 -11.29
CA THR A 354 -14.50 13.13 -11.93
C THR A 354 -14.72 12.90 -13.42
N SER A 355 -15.72 13.58 -14.00
CA SER A 355 -15.91 13.59 -15.45
C SER A 355 -14.73 14.33 -16.08
N VAL A 356 -13.88 13.61 -16.80
CA VAL A 356 -12.87 14.23 -17.66
C VAL A 356 -13.59 14.80 -18.88
N ASP A 357 -13.34 16.07 -19.22
CA ASP A 357 -14.01 16.77 -20.34
C ASP A 357 -14.06 15.93 -21.63
N LYS A 358 -12.99 15.19 -21.92
CA LYS A 358 -12.85 14.28 -23.06
C LYS A 358 -13.97 13.24 -23.19
N PHE A 359 -14.50 12.73 -22.09
CA PHE A 359 -15.45 11.60 -22.09
C PHE A 359 -16.86 11.97 -21.64
N GLN A 360 -17.18 13.25 -21.45
CA GLN A 360 -18.48 13.69 -20.92
C GLN A 360 -19.70 13.17 -21.70
N HIS A 361 -19.55 12.93 -23.01
CA HIS A 361 -20.61 12.44 -23.89
C HIS A 361 -20.89 10.93 -23.77
N TYR A 362 -19.98 10.16 -23.15
CA TYR A 362 -20.21 8.74 -22.90
C TYR A 362 -21.40 8.53 -21.98
N ILE A 363 -22.11 7.42 -22.18
CA ILE A 363 -23.29 7.08 -21.36
C ILE A 363 -22.84 6.92 -19.89
N HIS A 364 -21.69 6.31 -19.63
CA HIS A 364 -21.09 6.24 -18.29
C HIS A 364 -20.89 7.60 -17.65
N TYR A 365 -20.03 8.44 -18.23
CA TYR A 365 -19.66 9.71 -17.61
C TYR A 365 -20.83 10.71 -17.49
N SER A 366 -21.75 10.72 -18.46
CA SER A 366 -22.95 11.57 -18.41
C SER A 366 -23.91 11.20 -17.28
N HIS A 367 -23.99 9.92 -16.88
CA HIS A 367 -24.86 9.47 -15.79
C HIS A 367 -24.18 9.57 -14.42
N ILE A 368 -22.89 9.24 -14.30
CA ILE A 368 -22.18 9.41 -13.01
C ILE A 368 -22.08 10.90 -12.61
N ALA A 369 -22.01 11.82 -13.59
CA ALA A 369 -22.04 13.25 -13.31
C ALA A 369 -23.35 13.68 -12.61
N LYS A 370 -24.47 12.96 -12.86
CA LYS A 370 -25.75 13.20 -12.18
C LYS A 370 -25.77 12.64 -10.76
N THR A 371 -24.97 11.62 -10.45
CA THR A 371 -24.94 11.00 -9.11
C THR A 371 -24.03 11.78 -8.16
N GLN A 372 -22.89 12.31 -8.62
CA GLN A 372 -21.94 13.07 -7.79
C GLN A 372 -22.56 14.14 -6.86
N PRO A 373 -23.43 15.06 -7.33
CA PRO A 373 -24.03 16.08 -6.47
C PRO A 373 -24.94 15.50 -5.40
N LEU A 374 -25.52 14.31 -5.63
CA LEU A 374 -26.37 13.62 -4.66
C LEU A 374 -25.55 13.07 -3.48
N ILE A 375 -24.24 12.89 -3.66
CA ILE A 375 -23.43 12.07 -2.74
C ILE A 375 -22.39 12.91 -1.98
N SER A 376 -21.87 13.96 -2.62
CA SER A 376 -20.74 14.77 -2.16
C SER A 376 -20.95 15.52 -0.84
N LYS A 377 -22.20 15.75 -0.43
CA LYS A 377 -22.56 16.47 0.82
C LYS A 377 -22.98 15.56 1.98
N GLN A 378 -23.57 14.39 1.69
CA GLN A 378 -24.24 13.55 2.70
C GLN A 378 -23.38 12.38 3.21
N LEU A 379 -22.48 11.82 2.40
CA LEU A 379 -21.66 10.68 2.82
C LEU A 379 -20.43 11.03 3.69
N LYS A 380 -20.23 12.31 4.01
CA LYS A 380 -19.15 12.78 4.91
C LYS A 380 -19.51 12.73 6.39
N GLN A 381 -20.73 12.34 6.77
CA GLN A 381 -21.10 12.18 8.18
C GLN A 381 -20.37 11.00 8.82
N LYS A 382 -19.99 11.12 10.10
CA LYS A 382 -19.36 10.04 10.88
C LYS A 382 -20.30 8.84 10.93
N ILE A 383 -19.94 7.76 10.23
CA ILE A 383 -20.70 6.50 10.22
C ILE A 383 -20.26 5.67 11.42
N HIS A 384 -21.16 5.23 12.29
CA HIS A 384 -20.88 4.20 13.28
C HIS A 384 -20.78 2.83 12.61
N LEU A 385 -20.00 1.90 13.16
CA LEU A 385 -19.95 0.54 12.61
C LEU A 385 -21.35 -0.10 12.77
N PRO A 386 -22.01 -0.54 11.68
CA PRO A 386 -23.36 -1.09 11.75
C PRO A 386 -23.39 -2.44 12.47
N GLU A 387 -24.55 -2.84 13.01
CA GLU A 387 -24.72 -4.17 13.64
C GLU A 387 -24.39 -5.29 12.64
N GLU A 388 -24.82 -5.15 11.38
CA GLU A 388 -24.46 -6.04 10.28
C GLU A 388 -23.40 -5.41 9.37
N VAL A 389 -22.24 -6.05 9.29
CA VAL A 389 -21.09 -5.63 8.51
C VAL A 389 -20.91 -6.57 7.33
N ASP A 390 -20.96 -6.05 6.10
CA ASP A 390 -20.85 -6.90 4.91
C ASP A 390 -19.42 -7.42 4.71
N SER A 391 -18.41 -6.56 4.85
CA SER A 391 -16.99 -6.94 4.73
C SER A 391 -16.12 -6.16 5.73
N LEU A 392 -15.25 -6.88 6.44
CA LEU A 392 -14.28 -6.29 7.36
C LEU A 392 -12.89 -6.93 7.16
N LEU A 393 -11.89 -6.08 6.95
CA LEU A 393 -10.47 -6.42 6.96
C LEU A 393 -9.88 -6.09 8.32
N LEU A 394 -9.37 -7.09 9.03
CA LEU A 394 -8.70 -6.95 10.32
C LEU A 394 -7.23 -7.31 10.18
N PHE A 395 -6.37 -6.36 10.56
CA PHE A 395 -4.92 -6.50 10.58
C PHE A 395 -4.44 -6.59 12.03
N GLY A 396 -3.92 -7.75 12.41
CA GLY A 396 -3.41 -8.06 13.73
C GLY A 396 -4.42 -8.82 14.61
N VAL A 397 -4.14 -10.10 14.82
CA VAL A 397 -4.86 -10.98 15.76
C VAL A 397 -4.33 -10.82 17.18
N ALA A 398 -3.02 -10.72 17.38
CA ALA A 398 -2.40 -10.74 18.71
C ALA A 398 -2.96 -11.89 19.57
N LEU A 399 -3.58 -11.64 20.73
CA LEU A 399 -4.26 -12.68 21.51
C LEU A 399 -5.76 -12.86 21.21
N GLY A 400 -6.32 -12.11 20.25
CA GLY A 400 -7.65 -12.35 19.67
C GLY A 400 -8.85 -11.87 20.48
N LYS A 401 -8.64 -11.05 21.52
CA LYS A 401 -9.72 -10.68 22.46
C LYS A 401 -10.55 -9.50 22.01
N HIS A 402 -9.96 -8.57 21.26
CA HIS A 402 -10.71 -7.59 20.48
C HIS A 402 -11.60 -8.25 19.42
N ILE A 403 -11.17 -9.37 18.82
CA ILE A 403 -11.97 -10.13 17.85
C ILE A 403 -13.22 -10.69 18.52
N GLU A 404 -13.06 -11.34 19.68
CA GLU A 404 -14.18 -11.87 20.47
C GLU A 404 -15.19 -10.79 20.86
N LEU A 405 -14.72 -9.62 21.32
CA LEU A 405 -15.58 -8.47 21.63
C LEU A 405 -16.31 -7.91 20.40
N LEU A 406 -15.65 -7.91 19.24
CA LEU A 406 -16.21 -7.40 17.99
C LEU A 406 -17.30 -8.34 17.46
N THR A 407 -17.03 -9.64 17.37
CA THR A 407 -17.97 -10.64 16.84
C THR A 407 -19.14 -10.92 17.78
N ALA A 408 -19.00 -10.60 19.07
CA ALA A 408 -20.11 -10.65 20.02
C ALA A 408 -21.14 -9.52 19.79
N LYS A 409 -20.70 -8.37 19.28
CA LYS A 409 -21.55 -7.18 19.08
C LYS A 409 -22.01 -6.99 17.63
N HIS A 410 -21.23 -7.48 16.67
CA HIS A 410 -21.48 -7.26 15.24
C HIS A 410 -21.48 -8.56 14.45
N LYS A 411 -22.40 -8.67 13.51
CA LYS A 411 -22.52 -9.77 12.56
C LYS A 411 -21.72 -9.43 11.30
N ILE A 412 -20.56 -10.08 11.12
CA ILE A 412 -19.68 -9.83 9.98
C ILE A 412 -19.87 -10.94 8.95
N LYS A 413 -20.34 -10.60 7.74
CA LYS A 413 -20.60 -11.58 6.66
C LYS A 413 -19.33 -12.10 6.02
N ASN A 414 -18.38 -11.22 5.67
CA ASN A 414 -17.07 -11.58 5.14
C ASN A 414 -15.98 -10.98 6.03
N PHE A 415 -15.33 -11.82 6.83
CA PHE A 415 -14.33 -11.39 7.79
C PHE A 415 -12.93 -11.84 7.37
N TYR A 416 -12.11 -10.89 6.93
CA TYR A 416 -10.75 -11.12 6.48
C TYR A 416 -9.79 -10.81 7.62
N ILE A 417 -9.03 -11.80 8.08
CA ILE A 417 -8.14 -11.70 9.23
C ILE A 417 -6.71 -11.91 8.75
N CYS A 418 -5.89 -10.88 8.91
CA CYS A 418 -4.48 -10.86 8.53
C CYS A 418 -3.62 -10.80 9.80
N GLU A 419 -2.75 -11.79 10.02
CA GLU A 419 -1.79 -11.81 11.13
C GLU A 419 -0.40 -12.21 10.62
N PRO A 420 0.54 -11.26 10.49
CA PRO A 420 1.88 -11.57 10.01
C PRO A 420 2.71 -12.39 11.02
N ASN A 421 2.41 -12.32 12.32
CA ASN A 421 3.16 -13.03 13.35
C ASN A 421 2.48 -14.35 13.77
N LEU A 422 3.03 -15.48 13.32
CA LEU A 422 2.49 -16.80 13.67
C LEU A 422 2.56 -17.12 15.16
N ASP A 423 3.51 -16.53 15.92
CA ASP A 423 3.58 -16.70 17.37
C ASP A 423 2.30 -16.13 18.03
N PHE A 424 1.78 -15.02 17.50
CA PHE A 424 0.56 -14.39 17.99
C PHE A 424 -0.67 -15.26 17.70
N PHE A 425 -0.85 -15.67 16.45
CA PHE A 425 -2.00 -16.52 16.11
C PHE A 425 -1.98 -17.85 16.90
N ALA A 426 -0.82 -18.51 16.99
CA ALA A 426 -0.68 -19.75 17.75
C ALA A 426 -0.94 -19.57 19.26
N ALA A 427 -0.53 -18.44 19.84
CA ALA A 427 -0.84 -18.07 21.22
C ALA A 427 -2.34 -17.79 21.42
N SER A 428 -2.99 -17.13 20.46
CA SER A 428 -4.43 -16.80 20.53
C SER A 428 -5.32 -18.05 20.67
N LEU A 429 -4.90 -19.21 20.13
CA LEU A 429 -5.62 -20.48 20.25
C LEU A 429 -5.74 -21.00 21.69
N ARG A 430 -4.97 -20.45 22.64
CA ARG A 430 -5.06 -20.75 24.08
C ARG A 430 -5.84 -19.70 24.87
N VAL A 431 -6.28 -18.62 24.23
CA VAL A 431 -6.86 -17.44 24.90
C VAL A 431 -8.24 -17.11 24.37
N THR A 432 -8.46 -17.17 23.06
CA THR A 432 -9.73 -16.87 22.38
C THR A 432 -10.43 -18.15 21.93
N ASP A 433 -11.75 -18.21 22.07
CA ASP A 433 -12.57 -19.36 21.63
C ASP A 433 -12.86 -19.26 20.12
N TRP A 434 -11.85 -19.56 19.31
CA TRP A 434 -11.97 -19.62 17.85
C TRP A 434 -12.99 -20.64 17.37
N SER A 435 -13.17 -21.75 18.09
CA SER A 435 -14.23 -22.74 17.79
C SER A 435 -15.60 -22.07 17.77
N ALA A 436 -15.93 -21.29 18.80
CA ALA A 436 -17.20 -20.57 18.88
C ALA A 436 -17.34 -19.54 17.75
N ILE A 437 -16.28 -18.80 17.42
CA ILE A 437 -16.28 -17.81 16.33
C ILE A 437 -16.56 -18.49 14.98
N PHE A 438 -15.88 -19.62 14.68
CA PHE A 438 -16.07 -20.35 13.43
C PHE A 438 -17.45 -21.00 13.33
N GLU A 439 -17.93 -21.62 14.40
CA GLU A 439 -19.27 -22.22 14.47
C GLU A 439 -20.38 -21.17 14.30
N GLN A 440 -20.21 -19.99 14.91
CA GLN A 440 -21.16 -18.89 14.75
C GLN A 440 -21.18 -18.37 13.31
N ALA A 441 -20.01 -18.27 12.66
CA ALA A 441 -19.94 -17.89 11.25
C ALA A 441 -20.63 -18.93 10.35
N GLU A 442 -20.34 -20.22 10.52
CA GLU A 442 -20.98 -21.31 9.77
C GLU A 442 -22.50 -21.29 9.93
N LYS A 443 -23.00 -21.17 11.18
CA LYS A 443 -24.43 -21.12 11.51
C LYS A 443 -25.16 -19.96 10.81
N ASN A 444 -24.49 -18.83 10.65
CA ASN A 444 -25.05 -17.64 10.02
C ASN A 444 -24.78 -17.58 8.50
N GLY A 445 -24.10 -18.58 7.92
CA GLY A 445 -23.68 -18.55 6.51
C GLY A 445 -22.62 -17.49 6.19
N HIS A 446 -21.89 -17.02 7.20
CA HIS A 446 -20.81 -16.06 7.07
C HIS A 446 -19.47 -16.74 6.76
N ARG A 447 -18.51 -15.98 6.23
CA ARG A 447 -17.20 -16.46 5.79
C ARG A 447 -16.10 -15.77 6.59
N ILE A 448 -15.14 -16.57 7.04
CA ILE A 448 -13.90 -16.08 7.66
C ILE A 448 -12.72 -16.50 6.76
N TYR A 449 -11.86 -15.55 6.45
CA TYR A 449 -10.66 -15.75 5.64
C TYR A 449 -9.44 -15.50 6.52
N LEU A 450 -8.51 -16.46 6.58
CA LEU A 450 -7.30 -16.36 7.38
C LEU A 450 -6.09 -16.18 6.45
N ASN A 451 -5.38 -15.07 6.60
CA ASN A 451 -4.09 -14.79 5.99
C ASN A 451 -3.05 -14.70 7.11
N LEU A 452 -2.24 -15.76 7.25
CA LEU A 452 -1.37 -15.95 8.42
C LEU A 452 0.09 -16.05 7.96
N GLY A 453 0.97 -15.27 8.58
CA GLY A 453 2.38 -15.14 8.21
C GLY A 453 2.64 -14.07 7.15
N GLY A 454 3.88 -14.01 6.68
CA GLY A 454 4.33 -13.06 5.65
C GLY A 454 4.49 -11.61 6.15
N ASP A 455 4.67 -10.68 5.21
CA ASP A 455 4.88 -9.25 5.44
C ASP A 455 3.74 -8.37 4.90
N GLY A 456 2.68 -9.00 4.38
CA GLY A 456 1.52 -8.34 3.79
C GLY A 456 1.65 -7.96 2.31
N SER A 457 2.79 -8.26 1.67
CA SER A 457 3.00 -7.99 0.23
C SER A 457 2.01 -8.68 -0.70
N THR A 458 1.36 -9.77 -0.27
CA THR A 458 0.39 -10.53 -1.07
C THR A 458 -1.07 -10.19 -0.76
N TYR A 459 -1.35 -9.32 0.22
CA TYR A 459 -2.70 -9.07 0.70
C TYR A 459 -3.68 -8.72 -0.42
N PHE A 460 -3.29 -7.87 -1.36
CA PHE A 460 -4.17 -7.49 -2.47
C PHE A 460 -4.58 -8.69 -3.32
N TYR A 461 -3.63 -9.52 -3.75
CA TYR A 461 -3.92 -10.70 -4.57
C TYR A 461 -4.81 -11.71 -3.84
N ASP A 462 -4.51 -11.97 -2.56
CA ASP A 462 -5.26 -12.91 -1.73
C ASP A 462 -6.72 -12.46 -1.54
N LEU A 463 -6.95 -11.15 -1.41
CA LEU A 463 -8.26 -10.56 -1.22
C LEU A 463 -9.05 -10.42 -2.53
N MET A 464 -8.41 -10.02 -3.63
CA MET A 464 -9.06 -9.81 -4.93
C MET A 464 -9.77 -11.07 -5.43
N ALA A 465 -9.15 -12.24 -5.29
CA ALA A 465 -9.77 -13.51 -5.67
C ALA A 465 -11.12 -13.75 -4.97
N GLN A 466 -11.29 -13.23 -3.75
CA GLN A 466 -12.53 -13.35 -2.99
C GLN A 466 -13.55 -12.28 -3.38
N PHE A 467 -13.10 -11.03 -3.59
CA PHE A 467 -13.99 -9.95 -4.03
C PHE A 467 -14.66 -10.24 -5.37
N TYR A 468 -13.96 -10.87 -6.33
CA TYR A 468 -14.56 -11.25 -7.61
C TYR A 468 -15.67 -12.31 -7.49
N GLN A 469 -15.68 -13.13 -6.43
CA GLN A 469 -16.76 -14.11 -6.21
C GLN A 469 -18.06 -13.45 -5.71
N VAL A 470 -17.94 -12.42 -4.87
CA VAL A 470 -19.08 -11.72 -4.24
C VAL A 470 -19.54 -10.51 -5.06
N GLY A 471 -18.68 -10.03 -5.97
CA GLY A 471 -18.86 -8.83 -6.77
C GLY A 471 -17.96 -7.70 -6.26
N ALA A 472 -17.18 -7.08 -7.16
CA ALA A 472 -16.19 -6.07 -6.81
C ALA A 472 -16.83 -4.82 -6.15
N TYR A 473 -18.13 -4.59 -6.39
CA TYR A 473 -18.90 -3.55 -5.70
C TYR A 473 -18.87 -3.67 -4.16
N SER A 474 -18.68 -4.88 -3.61
CA SER A 474 -18.59 -5.11 -2.17
C SER A 474 -17.37 -4.44 -1.52
N ILE A 475 -16.32 -4.13 -2.31
CA ILE A 475 -15.15 -3.37 -1.85
C ILE A 475 -15.57 -2.00 -1.32
N ALA A 476 -16.56 -1.36 -1.95
CA ALA A 476 -17.05 -0.03 -1.55
C ALA A 476 -17.69 0.01 -0.15
N ASN A 477 -18.07 -1.15 0.41
CA ASN A 477 -18.60 -1.28 1.76
C ASN A 477 -17.68 -2.10 2.68
N THR A 478 -16.38 -2.14 2.37
CA THR A 478 -15.38 -2.83 3.20
C THR A 478 -14.79 -1.90 4.24
N TYR A 479 -14.86 -2.31 5.50
CA TYR A 479 -14.22 -1.63 6.62
C TYR A 479 -12.80 -2.16 6.82
N MET A 480 -11.89 -1.31 7.28
CA MET A 480 -10.52 -1.70 7.62
C MET A 480 -10.22 -1.39 9.08
N PHE A 481 -9.66 -2.36 9.78
CA PHE A 481 -9.34 -2.27 11.19
C PHE A 481 -7.92 -2.79 11.43
N SER A 482 -7.06 -1.95 12.00
CA SER A 482 -5.73 -2.36 12.46
C SER A 482 -5.73 -2.40 13.99
N ALA A 483 -5.33 -3.54 14.57
CA ALA A 483 -5.35 -3.75 16.01
C ALA A 483 -4.03 -3.35 16.71
N TYR A 484 -2.92 -3.47 15.99
CA TYR A 484 -1.61 -3.02 16.45
C TYR A 484 -0.80 -2.42 15.28
N TYR A 485 0.20 -1.61 15.60
CA TYR A 485 1.09 -1.04 14.58
C TYR A 485 2.25 -1.99 14.30
N ASN A 486 2.63 -2.10 13.04
CA ASN A 486 3.91 -2.67 12.61
C ASN A 486 4.26 -1.94 11.30
N HIS A 487 5.51 -1.50 11.14
CA HIS A 487 5.90 -0.64 10.02
C HIS A 487 5.63 -1.30 8.65
N LYS A 488 6.02 -2.57 8.46
CA LYS A 488 5.78 -3.32 7.21
C LYS A 488 4.29 -3.55 6.99
N MET A 489 3.56 -3.93 8.04
CA MET A 489 2.10 -4.12 7.94
C MET A 489 1.38 -2.81 7.59
N HIS A 490 1.80 -1.67 8.15
CA HIS A 490 1.20 -0.37 7.84
C HIS A 490 1.43 0.02 6.38
N GLN A 491 2.64 -0.20 5.85
CA GLN A 491 2.93 -0.01 4.44
C GLN A 491 2.10 -0.94 3.56
N ALA A 492 1.96 -2.22 3.93
CA ALA A 492 1.12 -3.17 3.22
C ALA A 492 -0.37 -2.74 3.21
N ILE A 493 -0.88 -2.24 4.33
CA ILE A 493 -2.25 -1.68 4.41
C ILE A 493 -2.39 -0.46 3.49
N ALA A 494 -1.41 0.45 3.47
CA ALA A 494 -1.44 1.63 2.60
C ALA A 494 -1.42 1.24 1.10
N ASN A 495 -0.57 0.28 0.73
CA ASN A 495 -0.51 -0.26 -0.63
C ASN A 495 -1.83 -0.93 -1.03
N LEU A 496 -2.36 -1.81 -0.17
CA LEU A 496 -3.65 -2.46 -0.39
C LEU A 496 -4.76 -1.43 -0.62
N ARG A 497 -4.80 -0.36 0.18
CA ARG A 497 -5.77 0.74 0.01
C ARG A 497 -5.62 1.43 -1.34
N ALA A 498 -4.40 1.77 -1.73
CA ALA A 498 -4.13 2.41 -3.02
C ALA A 498 -4.56 1.50 -4.19
N GLU A 499 -4.30 0.20 -4.09
CA GLU A 499 -4.64 -0.78 -5.12
C GLU A 499 -6.16 -1.02 -5.20
N LEU A 500 -6.85 -1.16 -4.07
CA LEU A 500 -8.32 -1.23 -4.01
C LEU A 500 -8.96 0.04 -4.58
N LYS A 501 -8.35 1.20 -4.37
CA LYS A 501 -8.78 2.47 -4.99
C LYS A 501 -8.69 2.44 -6.51
N VAL A 502 -7.58 1.93 -7.04
CA VAL A 502 -7.40 1.75 -8.48
C VAL A 502 -8.43 0.79 -9.08
N VAL A 503 -8.70 -0.35 -8.44
CA VAL A 503 -9.67 -1.34 -8.96
C VAL A 503 -11.07 -0.75 -9.12
N LEU A 504 -11.53 0.05 -8.15
CA LEU A 504 -12.83 0.70 -8.21
C LEU A 504 -12.86 1.92 -9.14
N ALA A 505 -11.73 2.63 -9.30
CA ALA A 505 -11.64 3.84 -10.13
C ALA A 505 -11.32 3.58 -11.60
N LEU A 506 -10.64 2.49 -11.94
CA LEU A 506 -10.19 2.14 -13.29
C LEU A 506 -10.84 0.86 -13.84
N GLY A 507 -11.92 0.38 -13.20
CA GLY A 507 -12.74 -0.69 -13.76
C GLY A 507 -13.34 -0.30 -15.11
N GLU A 508 -13.53 -1.29 -15.99
CA GLU A 508 -14.21 -1.06 -17.27
C GLU A 508 -15.65 -0.56 -17.07
N TYR A 509 -16.21 0.08 -18.09
CA TYR A 509 -17.61 0.53 -18.11
C TYR A 509 -18.25 0.18 -19.45
N TYR A 510 -19.56 0.38 -19.56
CA TYR A 510 -20.35 0.02 -20.73
C TYR A 510 -19.76 0.52 -22.04
N ASP A 511 -19.44 1.82 -22.14
CA ASP A 511 -18.91 2.39 -23.38
C ASP A 511 -17.58 1.72 -23.77
N HIS A 512 -16.68 1.44 -22.81
CA HIS A 512 -15.43 0.70 -23.04
C HIS A 512 -15.68 -0.71 -23.60
N CYS A 513 -16.59 -1.47 -22.99
CA CYS A 513 -16.89 -2.82 -23.49
C CYS A 513 -17.57 -2.78 -24.87
N ARG A 514 -18.55 -1.89 -25.06
CA ARG A 514 -19.26 -1.70 -26.33
C ARG A 514 -18.28 -1.40 -27.47
N TYR A 515 -17.41 -0.40 -27.30
CA TYR A 515 -16.42 -0.05 -28.30
C TYR A 515 -15.38 -1.17 -28.45
N GLY A 516 -15.08 -1.91 -27.38
CA GLY A 516 -14.23 -3.10 -27.40
C GLY A 516 -14.77 -4.16 -28.34
N ILE A 517 -16.07 -4.39 -28.28
CA ILE A 517 -16.74 -5.35 -29.15
C ILE A 517 -16.69 -4.88 -30.61
N ALA A 518 -17.06 -3.63 -30.87
CA ALA A 518 -17.09 -3.05 -32.22
C ALA A 518 -15.70 -3.02 -32.88
N HIS A 519 -14.68 -2.58 -32.15
CA HIS A 519 -13.31 -2.46 -32.65
C HIS A 519 -12.64 -3.82 -32.85
N THR A 520 -12.89 -4.79 -31.95
CA THR A 520 -12.37 -6.16 -32.10
C THR A 520 -13.02 -6.85 -33.29
N HIS A 521 -14.35 -6.69 -33.46
CA HIS A 521 -15.06 -7.18 -34.64
C HIS A 521 -14.44 -6.59 -35.93
N ASN A 522 -14.26 -5.27 -35.98
CA ASN A 522 -13.65 -4.62 -37.14
C ASN A 522 -12.24 -5.15 -37.42
N SER A 523 -11.41 -5.28 -36.38
CA SER A 523 -10.05 -5.80 -36.52
C SER A 523 -10.02 -7.19 -37.15
N LEU A 524 -10.93 -8.08 -36.73
CA LEU A 524 -11.06 -9.40 -37.35
C LEU A 524 -11.47 -9.27 -38.82
N VAL A 525 -12.56 -8.55 -39.12
CA VAL A 525 -13.12 -8.42 -40.49
C VAL A 525 -12.15 -7.76 -41.47
N CYS A 526 -11.35 -6.80 -41.02
CA CYS A 526 -10.32 -6.14 -41.83
C CYS A 526 -9.04 -6.98 -42.00
N GLY A 527 -8.94 -8.14 -41.33
CA GLY A 527 -7.79 -9.05 -41.45
C GLY A 527 -6.56 -8.61 -40.65
N HIS A 528 -6.74 -7.89 -39.54
CA HIS A 528 -5.64 -7.66 -38.60
C HIS A 528 -5.16 -8.99 -38.02
N LYS A 529 -3.85 -9.06 -37.79
CA LYS A 529 -3.18 -10.29 -37.35
C LYS A 529 -3.23 -10.43 -35.85
N PHE A 530 -3.56 -11.63 -35.36
CA PHE A 530 -3.56 -11.93 -33.92
C PHE A 530 -2.43 -12.90 -33.57
N LEU A 531 -1.69 -12.61 -32.49
CA LEU A 531 -0.57 -13.43 -32.03
C LEU A 531 -1.08 -14.79 -31.53
N LYS A 532 -0.41 -15.88 -31.92
CA LYS A 532 -0.71 -17.23 -31.44
C LYS A 532 -0.30 -17.39 -29.98
N GLN A 533 -1.13 -18.06 -29.18
CA GLN A 533 -0.83 -18.39 -27.78
C GLN A 533 0.41 -19.30 -27.67
N ASP A 534 0.56 -20.27 -28.57
CA ASP A 534 1.72 -21.16 -28.61
C ASP A 534 2.86 -20.55 -29.42
N ASN A 535 4.07 -20.55 -28.85
CA ASN A 535 5.28 -20.04 -29.50
C ASN A 535 6.28 -21.12 -29.93
N GLN A 536 5.95 -22.41 -29.76
CA GLN A 536 6.88 -23.52 -30.04
C GLN A 536 7.48 -23.48 -31.45
N HIS A 537 6.69 -23.02 -32.43
CA HIS A 537 7.06 -23.00 -33.84
C HIS A 537 8.08 -21.89 -34.20
N PHE A 538 8.09 -20.78 -33.45
CA PHE A 538 8.92 -19.61 -33.78
C PHE A 538 9.91 -19.20 -32.67
N ARG A 539 9.92 -19.90 -31.52
CA ARG A 539 10.80 -19.60 -30.38
C ARG A 539 12.31 -19.71 -30.67
N GLN A 540 12.70 -20.29 -31.80
CA GLN A 540 14.11 -20.45 -32.21
C GLN A 540 14.51 -19.49 -33.35
N LEU A 541 13.60 -18.62 -33.82
CA LEU A 541 13.92 -17.70 -34.90
C LEU A 541 14.98 -16.68 -34.46
N ALA A 542 15.95 -16.43 -35.33
CA ALA A 542 17.01 -15.44 -35.09
C ALA A 542 16.47 -14.02 -34.85
N ALA A 543 15.26 -13.72 -35.31
CA ALA A 543 14.55 -12.48 -35.01
C ALA A 543 14.45 -12.20 -33.49
N LEU A 544 14.30 -13.23 -32.66
CA LEU A 544 14.13 -13.09 -31.21
C LEU A 544 15.44 -12.72 -30.48
N GLU A 545 16.58 -12.84 -31.17
CA GLU A 545 17.90 -12.41 -30.68
C GLU A 545 18.19 -10.93 -30.99
N LEU A 546 17.36 -10.28 -31.81
CA LEU A 546 17.53 -8.85 -32.10
C LEU A 546 17.28 -8.01 -30.85
N PRO A 547 18.16 -7.03 -30.54
CA PRO A 547 17.93 -6.09 -29.45
C PRO A 547 16.67 -5.26 -29.69
N VAL A 548 15.85 -5.08 -28.65
CA VAL A 548 14.61 -4.30 -28.71
C VAL A 548 14.76 -2.99 -27.94
N PHE A 549 14.65 -1.87 -28.64
CA PHE A 549 14.58 -0.54 -28.07
C PHE A 549 13.10 -0.17 -27.86
N ILE A 550 12.70 -0.10 -26.59
CA ILE A 550 11.37 0.35 -26.18
C ILE A 550 11.47 1.84 -25.89
N VAL A 551 10.83 2.65 -26.73
CA VAL A 551 10.96 4.10 -26.70
C VAL A 551 9.67 4.74 -26.18
N GLY A 552 9.68 5.13 -24.90
CA GLY A 552 8.68 6.01 -24.29
C GLY A 552 8.92 7.49 -24.64
N ASN A 553 8.12 8.39 -24.09
CA ASN A 553 8.20 9.84 -24.37
C ASN A 553 8.53 10.68 -23.12
N GLY A 554 9.20 10.08 -22.14
CA GLY A 554 9.71 10.77 -20.96
C GLY A 554 10.81 11.78 -21.34
N PRO A 555 11.00 12.85 -20.54
CA PRO A 555 12.04 13.85 -20.76
C PRO A 555 13.43 13.30 -21.06
N SER A 556 13.82 12.18 -20.44
CA SER A 556 15.16 11.60 -20.63
C SER A 556 15.45 11.17 -22.07
N LEU A 557 14.41 10.97 -22.90
CA LEU A 557 14.53 10.64 -24.32
C LEU A 557 15.36 11.68 -25.10
N ASP A 558 15.30 12.95 -24.72
CA ASP A 558 15.99 14.04 -25.43
C ASP A 558 17.50 13.82 -25.54
N SER A 559 18.09 13.16 -24.53
CA SER A 559 19.51 12.80 -24.50
C SER A 559 19.86 11.55 -25.32
N SER A 560 18.88 10.78 -25.77
CA SER A 560 19.07 9.46 -26.38
C SER A 560 18.83 9.42 -27.89
N PHE A 561 18.29 10.50 -28.50
CA PHE A 561 17.96 10.50 -29.93
C PHE A 561 19.14 10.20 -30.85
N GLU A 562 20.31 10.79 -30.58
CA GLU A 562 21.51 10.58 -31.40
C GLU A 562 21.95 9.11 -31.37
N TYR A 563 21.95 8.50 -30.18
CA TYR A 563 22.29 7.09 -30.00
C TYR A 563 21.30 6.17 -30.73
N ILE A 564 19.99 6.42 -30.58
CA ILE A 564 18.94 5.64 -31.27
C ILE A 564 19.11 5.76 -32.78
N LEU A 565 19.38 6.96 -33.30
CA LEU A 565 19.57 7.19 -34.73
C LEU A 565 20.81 6.46 -35.28
N GLN A 566 21.93 6.51 -34.56
CA GLN A 566 23.18 5.84 -34.94
C GLN A 566 23.02 4.32 -35.06
N HIS A 567 22.25 3.71 -34.16
CA HIS A 567 22.08 2.25 -34.09
C HIS A 567 20.79 1.73 -34.74
N ARG A 568 20.01 2.61 -35.37
CA ARG A 568 18.65 2.32 -35.86
C ARG A 568 18.56 1.08 -36.75
N GLU A 569 19.55 0.81 -37.58
CA GLU A 569 19.52 -0.33 -38.51
C GLU A 569 19.84 -1.68 -37.84
N GLN A 570 20.45 -1.67 -36.65
CA GLN A 570 20.89 -2.87 -35.93
C GLN A 570 19.82 -3.41 -34.95
N VAL A 571 18.90 -2.55 -34.52
CA VAL A 571 17.96 -2.86 -33.43
C VAL A 571 16.51 -2.80 -33.91
N ILE A 572 15.61 -3.44 -33.19
CA ILE A 572 14.16 -3.22 -33.34
C ILE A 572 13.79 -1.98 -32.53
N VAL A 573 13.22 -0.96 -33.17
CA VAL A 573 12.72 0.24 -32.48
C VAL A 573 11.20 0.17 -32.38
N ILE A 574 10.68 0.17 -31.15
CA ILE A 574 9.24 0.21 -30.85
C ILE A 574 8.90 1.56 -30.20
N SER A 575 8.15 2.38 -30.92
CA SER A 575 7.68 3.69 -30.45
C SER A 575 6.41 3.55 -29.62
N CYS A 576 6.42 4.01 -28.36
CA CYS A 576 5.27 3.92 -27.45
C CYS A 576 4.47 5.23 -27.43
N GLY A 577 3.23 5.21 -27.90
CA GLY A 577 2.31 6.35 -27.79
C GLY A 577 2.89 7.63 -28.41
N THR A 578 2.86 8.72 -27.65
CA THR A 578 3.29 10.05 -28.13
C THR A 578 4.78 10.17 -28.48
N ALA A 579 5.60 9.16 -28.20
CA ALA A 579 7.00 9.10 -28.67
C ALA A 579 7.12 9.14 -30.20
N LEU A 580 6.09 8.68 -30.93
CA LEU A 580 6.12 8.59 -32.39
C LEU A 580 6.38 9.94 -33.05
N TYR A 581 5.73 10.99 -32.54
CA TYR A 581 5.90 12.34 -33.06
C TYR A 581 7.30 12.89 -32.80
N SER A 582 7.86 12.62 -31.62
CA SER A 582 9.22 13.02 -31.24
C SER A 582 10.26 12.32 -32.13
N LEU A 583 10.11 11.01 -32.38
CA LEU A 583 10.97 10.25 -33.30
C LEU A 583 10.88 10.75 -34.74
N TYR A 584 9.67 11.03 -35.23
CA TYR A 584 9.45 11.60 -36.57
C TYR A 584 10.20 12.93 -36.75
N LYS A 585 10.09 13.86 -35.77
CA LYS A 585 10.83 15.14 -35.80
C LYS A 585 12.34 14.98 -35.83
N LYS A 586 12.86 13.87 -35.30
CA LYS A 586 14.29 13.55 -35.25
C LYS A 586 14.74 12.66 -36.40
N GLY A 587 13.87 12.39 -37.37
CA GLY A 587 14.18 11.58 -38.55
C GLY A 587 14.34 10.08 -38.27
N ILE A 588 13.86 9.60 -37.13
CA ILE A 588 13.94 8.18 -36.75
C ILE A 588 12.62 7.51 -37.12
N THR A 589 12.66 6.54 -38.04
CA THR A 589 11.47 5.75 -38.40
C THR A 589 11.44 4.47 -37.57
N PRO A 590 10.52 4.24 -36.62
CA PRO A 590 10.49 3.00 -35.85
C PRO A 590 10.08 1.79 -36.71
N ASP A 591 10.41 0.57 -36.28
CA ASP A 591 9.92 -0.65 -36.94
C ASP A 591 8.47 -0.93 -36.56
N PHE A 592 8.14 -0.66 -35.30
CA PHE A 592 6.80 -0.77 -34.76
C PHE A 592 6.40 0.51 -34.02
N HIS A 593 5.13 0.86 -34.10
CA HIS A 593 4.50 1.79 -33.18
C HIS A 593 3.49 1.04 -32.33
N ALA A 594 3.32 1.44 -31.08
CA ALA A 594 2.38 0.83 -30.17
C ALA A 594 1.39 1.83 -29.60
N GLU A 595 0.15 1.38 -29.45
CA GLU A 595 -0.95 2.08 -28.79
C GLU A 595 -1.74 1.10 -27.91
N VAL A 596 -2.31 1.61 -26.82
CA VAL A 596 -3.17 0.82 -25.92
C VAL A 596 -4.53 1.48 -25.70
N GLU A 597 -4.65 2.78 -25.96
CA GLU A 597 -5.92 3.49 -25.82
C GLU A 597 -6.90 3.09 -26.93
N GLN A 598 -8.10 2.72 -26.52
CA GLN A 598 -9.17 2.32 -27.42
C GLN A 598 -9.85 3.50 -28.13
N ASN A 599 -9.85 4.67 -27.49
CA ASN A 599 -10.60 5.81 -27.98
C ASN A 599 -9.94 6.45 -29.21
N ARG A 600 -10.74 7.14 -30.02
CA ARG A 600 -10.36 7.80 -31.28
C ARG A 600 -9.39 8.97 -31.07
N SER A 601 -9.11 9.39 -29.84
CA SER A 601 -8.12 10.44 -29.61
C SER A 601 -6.71 10.03 -30.07
N THR A 602 -6.37 8.74 -30.05
CA THR A 602 -5.09 8.22 -30.57
C THR A 602 -4.89 8.59 -32.04
N TYR A 603 -5.94 8.48 -32.86
CA TYR A 603 -5.94 8.92 -34.25
C TYR A 603 -5.60 10.42 -34.35
N CYS A 604 -6.17 11.25 -33.49
CA CYS A 604 -5.94 12.70 -33.48
C CYS A 604 -4.49 13.05 -33.12
N TRP A 605 -3.91 12.35 -32.15
CA TRP A 605 -2.51 12.52 -31.74
C TRP A 605 -1.53 12.06 -32.83
N ILE A 606 -1.74 10.87 -33.40
CA ILE A 606 -0.85 10.32 -34.43
C ILE A 606 -0.96 11.15 -35.72
N SER A 607 -2.15 11.65 -36.06
CA SER A 607 -2.38 12.53 -37.22
C SER A 607 -1.70 13.90 -37.13
N GLN A 608 -0.98 14.22 -36.05
CA GLN A 608 -0.01 15.31 -36.02
C GLN A 608 1.20 15.04 -36.94
N VAL A 609 1.53 13.77 -37.16
CA VAL A 609 2.43 13.35 -38.24
C VAL A 609 1.67 13.44 -39.57
N LYS A 610 1.85 14.56 -40.28
CA LYS A 610 1.16 14.80 -41.57
C LYS A 610 1.66 13.91 -42.71
N ASP A 611 2.86 13.35 -42.58
CA ASP A 611 3.42 12.43 -43.55
C ASP A 611 2.80 11.03 -43.40
N LYS A 612 1.73 10.78 -44.15
CA LYS A 612 1.08 9.45 -44.20
C LYS A 612 1.98 8.37 -44.80
N ALA A 613 2.91 8.74 -45.70
CA ALA A 613 3.82 7.77 -46.29
C ALA A 613 4.85 7.28 -45.27
N TYR A 614 5.27 8.14 -44.34
CA TYR A 614 6.06 7.74 -43.17
C TYR A 614 5.30 6.74 -42.28
N LEU A 615 4.05 7.01 -41.94
CA LEU A 615 3.24 6.10 -41.12
C LEU A 615 3.05 4.73 -41.78
N LYS A 616 2.90 4.70 -43.11
CA LYS A 616 2.81 3.46 -43.91
C LYS A 616 4.13 2.69 -44.06
N LYS A 617 5.22 3.12 -43.42
CA LYS A 617 6.44 2.31 -43.26
C LYS A 617 6.49 1.55 -41.93
N ILE A 618 5.54 1.83 -41.04
CA ILE A 618 5.56 1.38 -39.65
C ILE A 618 4.41 0.38 -39.44
N ARG A 619 4.68 -0.68 -38.68
CA ARG A 619 3.68 -1.67 -38.24
C ARG A 619 3.09 -1.25 -36.89
N LEU A 620 1.79 -1.42 -36.69
CA LEU A 620 1.14 -1.16 -35.42
C LEU A 620 1.15 -2.43 -34.55
N ILE A 621 1.54 -2.31 -33.29
CA ILE A 621 1.35 -3.31 -32.24
C ILE A 621 0.32 -2.77 -31.25
N SER A 622 -0.71 -3.55 -30.94
CA SER A 622 -1.75 -3.15 -29.98
C SER A 622 -2.43 -4.35 -29.33
N VAL A 623 -3.43 -4.08 -28.51
CA VAL A 623 -4.45 -5.04 -28.09
C VAL A 623 -5.72 -4.92 -28.94
N ASN A 624 -6.61 -5.90 -28.85
CA ASN A 624 -7.82 -6.06 -29.67
C ASN A 624 -8.77 -4.85 -29.73
N GLY A 625 -8.75 -3.97 -28.72
CA GLY A 625 -9.62 -2.79 -28.64
C GLY A 625 -9.20 -1.57 -29.46
N ILE A 626 -8.15 -1.65 -30.29
CA ILE A 626 -7.61 -0.51 -31.03
C ILE A 626 -8.65 0.16 -31.96
N HIS A 627 -8.64 1.49 -32.01
CA HIS A 627 -9.56 2.23 -32.87
C HIS A 627 -9.29 1.94 -34.37
N PRO A 628 -10.32 1.65 -35.19
CA PRO A 628 -10.18 1.37 -36.62
C PRO A 628 -9.38 2.42 -37.41
N GLU A 629 -9.73 3.70 -37.27
CA GLU A 629 -9.01 4.78 -37.98
C GLU A 629 -7.53 4.89 -37.54
N THR A 630 -7.20 4.54 -36.30
CA THR A 630 -5.82 4.53 -35.82
C THR A 630 -5.04 3.40 -36.48
N ALA A 631 -5.63 2.20 -36.55
CA ALA A 631 -5.03 1.06 -37.22
C ALA A 631 -4.78 1.34 -38.72
N ASP A 632 -5.73 1.98 -39.39
CA ASP A 632 -5.65 2.32 -40.81
C ASP A 632 -4.49 3.27 -41.18
N LEU A 633 -3.84 3.92 -40.22
CA LEU A 633 -2.67 4.76 -40.48
C LEU A 633 -1.40 3.96 -40.80
N PHE A 634 -1.31 2.71 -40.34
CA PHE A 634 -0.10 1.89 -40.39
C PHE A 634 -0.14 0.85 -41.51
N CYS A 635 0.98 0.21 -41.83
CA CYS A 635 1.04 -0.75 -42.95
C CYS A 635 0.48 -2.13 -42.61
N ASP A 636 0.57 -2.55 -41.35
CA ASP A 636 0.08 -3.81 -40.83
C ASP A 636 -0.27 -3.62 -39.35
N THR A 637 -1.21 -4.41 -38.83
CA THR A 637 -1.71 -4.31 -37.46
C THR A 637 -1.62 -5.66 -36.77
N LEU A 638 -0.84 -5.70 -35.68
CA LEU A 638 -0.46 -6.90 -34.94
C LEU A 638 -1.03 -6.84 -33.53
N LEU A 639 -1.98 -7.72 -33.23
CA LEU A 639 -2.81 -7.66 -32.04
C LEU A 639 -2.59 -8.83 -31.08
N CYS A 640 -2.73 -8.54 -29.79
CA CYS A 640 -2.94 -9.53 -28.73
C CYS A 640 -4.27 -9.25 -28.02
N PHE A 641 -4.67 -10.17 -27.16
CA PHE A 641 -5.71 -9.93 -26.18
C PHE A 641 -5.15 -9.25 -24.93
N LYS A 642 -5.97 -8.39 -24.34
CA LYS A 642 -5.72 -7.79 -23.03
C LYS A 642 -6.53 -8.53 -21.97
N ASP A 643 -5.84 -9.19 -21.04
CA ASP A 643 -6.50 -9.96 -19.99
C ASP A 643 -7.39 -9.06 -19.13
N GLY A 644 -8.53 -9.62 -18.71
CA GLY A 644 -9.43 -8.98 -17.76
C GLY A 644 -10.50 -8.07 -18.37
N GLU A 645 -10.48 -7.80 -19.68
CA GLU A 645 -11.52 -6.99 -20.35
C GLU A 645 -12.70 -7.84 -20.84
N SER A 646 -13.92 -7.33 -20.68
CA SER A 646 -15.14 -8.03 -21.09
C SER A 646 -15.21 -8.26 -22.60
N SER A 647 -14.77 -7.31 -23.42
CA SER A 647 -14.68 -7.47 -24.88
C SER A 647 -13.68 -8.56 -25.28
N THR A 648 -12.52 -8.63 -24.59
CA THR A 648 -11.55 -9.71 -24.78
C THR A 648 -12.18 -11.06 -24.46
N ASN A 649 -12.81 -11.20 -23.30
CA ASN A 649 -13.44 -12.45 -22.89
C ASN A 649 -14.54 -12.91 -23.86
N PHE A 650 -15.30 -11.97 -24.42
CA PHE A 650 -16.33 -12.26 -25.42
C PHE A 650 -15.72 -12.92 -26.68
N PHE A 651 -14.68 -12.32 -27.27
CA PHE A 651 -14.04 -12.86 -28.46
C PHE A 651 -13.14 -14.08 -28.18
N ASP A 652 -12.42 -14.12 -27.05
CA ASP A 652 -11.58 -15.26 -26.68
C ASP A 652 -12.44 -16.52 -26.50
N ARG A 653 -13.60 -16.40 -25.85
CA ARG A 653 -14.56 -17.51 -25.74
C ARG A 653 -15.01 -18.00 -27.13
N GLY A 654 -15.39 -17.08 -28.01
CA GLY A 654 -15.86 -17.42 -29.37
C GLY A 654 -14.77 -18.02 -30.26
N LEU A 655 -13.51 -17.60 -30.10
CA LEU A 655 -12.38 -18.15 -30.86
C LEU A 655 -11.97 -19.53 -30.31
N ARG A 656 -11.98 -19.73 -28.99
CA ARG A 656 -11.65 -21.03 -28.37
C ARG A 656 -12.62 -22.14 -28.73
N THR A 657 -13.92 -21.85 -28.90
CA THR A 657 -14.89 -22.86 -29.39
C THR A 657 -14.59 -23.34 -30.81
N ARG A 658 -13.69 -22.65 -31.52
CA ARG A 658 -13.23 -22.93 -32.88
C ARG A 658 -11.76 -23.33 -32.93
N ASP A 659 -11.18 -23.74 -31.79
CA ASP A 659 -9.77 -24.17 -31.64
C ASP A 659 -8.74 -23.08 -32.00
N ILE A 660 -9.13 -21.80 -31.89
CA ILE A 660 -8.24 -20.66 -32.14
C ILE A 660 -7.82 -20.08 -30.79
N HIS A 661 -6.52 -20.17 -30.51
CA HIS A 661 -5.92 -19.72 -29.25
C HIS A 661 -5.03 -18.49 -29.48
N VAL A 662 -5.58 -17.31 -29.21
CA VAL A 662 -4.87 -16.02 -29.28
C VAL A 662 -4.09 -15.77 -27.99
N ALA A 663 -2.92 -15.15 -28.12
CA ALA A 663 -2.11 -14.74 -26.98
C ALA A 663 -2.76 -13.59 -26.21
N SER A 664 -2.81 -13.73 -24.88
CA SER A 664 -3.28 -12.68 -23.99
C SER A 664 -2.18 -12.14 -23.06
N LEU A 665 -2.33 -10.89 -22.64
CA LEU A 665 -1.35 -10.11 -21.89
C LEU A 665 -1.91 -9.65 -20.54
N SER A 666 -1.29 -10.08 -19.45
CA SER A 666 -1.73 -9.81 -18.08
C SER A 666 -1.20 -8.50 -17.47
N TYR A 667 -0.16 -7.92 -18.06
CA TYR A 667 0.56 -6.75 -17.53
C TYR A 667 0.66 -5.61 -18.55
N ALA A 668 -0.27 -5.52 -19.51
CA ALA A 668 -0.23 -4.56 -20.62
C ALA A 668 -0.76 -3.14 -20.30
N TYR A 669 -0.85 -2.76 -19.03
CA TYR A 669 -1.45 -1.51 -18.55
C TYR A 669 -0.64 -0.96 -17.36
N PRO A 670 -0.84 0.30 -16.91
CA PRO A 670 -1.71 1.34 -17.47
C PRO A 670 -1.11 2.10 -18.65
N THR A 671 0.19 1.97 -18.94
CA THR A 671 0.85 2.75 -20.01
C THR A 671 1.15 1.90 -21.26
N VAL A 672 1.39 2.57 -22.39
CA VAL A 672 1.84 1.91 -23.62
C VAL A 672 3.19 1.18 -23.43
N THR A 673 4.06 1.68 -22.55
CA THR A 673 5.34 1.00 -22.28
C THR A 673 5.16 -0.34 -21.56
N ASN A 674 4.12 -0.47 -20.71
CA ASN A 674 3.70 -1.74 -20.12
C ASN A 674 3.25 -2.73 -21.20
N LEU A 675 2.39 -2.27 -22.11
CA LEU A 675 1.97 -3.05 -23.28
C LEU A 675 3.18 -3.57 -24.05
N VAL A 676 4.09 -2.70 -24.47
CA VAL A 676 5.21 -3.09 -25.34
C VAL A 676 6.13 -4.09 -24.66
N LEU A 677 6.53 -3.86 -23.40
CA LEU A 677 7.39 -4.81 -22.69
C LEU A 677 6.68 -6.16 -22.54
N ASN A 678 5.42 -6.18 -22.08
CA ASN A 678 4.71 -7.45 -21.88
C ASN A 678 4.48 -8.18 -23.21
N TYR A 679 4.11 -7.47 -24.27
CA TYR A 679 3.93 -8.00 -25.63
C TYR A 679 5.23 -8.62 -26.15
N ALA A 680 6.35 -7.89 -26.08
CA ALA A 680 7.61 -8.36 -26.62
C ALA A 680 8.20 -9.53 -25.79
N LEU A 681 7.98 -9.54 -24.47
CA LEU A 681 8.24 -10.69 -23.61
C LEU A 681 7.42 -11.92 -24.04
N ARG A 682 6.13 -11.72 -24.37
CA ARG A 682 5.20 -12.77 -24.81
C ARG A 682 5.61 -13.37 -26.15
N VAL A 683 6.03 -12.53 -27.09
CA VAL A 683 6.57 -12.96 -28.41
C VAL A 683 7.84 -13.79 -28.21
N GLY A 684 8.74 -13.39 -27.31
CA GLY A 684 9.94 -14.19 -26.99
C GLY A 684 11.27 -13.44 -27.11
N PHE A 685 11.27 -12.13 -27.34
CA PHE A 685 12.49 -11.33 -27.43
C PHE A 685 13.30 -11.39 -26.12
N LYS A 686 14.63 -11.31 -26.22
CA LYS A 686 15.51 -11.60 -25.06
C LYS A 686 16.19 -10.40 -24.44
N VAL A 687 16.50 -9.38 -25.24
CA VAL A 687 17.29 -8.23 -24.82
C VAL A 687 16.52 -6.94 -25.08
N PHE A 688 16.30 -6.16 -24.03
CA PHE A 688 15.47 -4.96 -24.04
C PHE A 688 16.24 -3.75 -23.50
N TYR A 689 16.06 -2.61 -24.14
CA TYR A 689 16.60 -1.32 -23.71
C TYR A 689 15.47 -0.30 -23.61
N LEU A 690 15.30 0.30 -22.45
CA LEU A 690 14.22 1.25 -22.14
C LEU A 690 14.73 2.69 -22.28
N PHE A 691 14.23 3.42 -23.27
CA PHE A 691 14.55 4.83 -23.52
C PHE A 691 13.31 5.70 -23.31
N GLY A 692 13.43 6.79 -22.55
CA GLY A 692 12.29 7.67 -22.25
C GLY A 692 11.16 7.00 -21.46
N VAL A 693 11.44 5.91 -20.75
CA VAL A 693 10.51 5.19 -19.86
C VAL A 693 10.74 5.68 -18.43
N ASP A 694 10.51 6.97 -18.21
CA ASP A 694 10.94 7.64 -16.98
C ASP A 694 10.05 7.25 -15.78
N LEU A 695 8.73 7.15 -15.99
CA LEU A 695 7.73 6.84 -14.96
C LEU A 695 7.87 7.70 -13.68
N GLY A 696 8.41 8.91 -13.84
CA GLY A 696 8.72 9.86 -12.77
C GLY A 696 9.54 11.01 -13.32
N TYR A 697 9.80 11.98 -12.46
CA TYR A 697 10.38 13.27 -12.79
C TYR A 697 11.65 13.47 -11.95
N ALA A 698 12.79 13.60 -12.64
CA ALA A 698 14.03 14.06 -12.00
C ALA A 698 13.96 15.56 -11.66
N ASP A 699 13.22 16.32 -12.47
CA ASP A 699 12.82 17.70 -12.20
C ASP A 699 11.31 17.82 -12.48
N VAL A 700 10.55 18.25 -11.47
CA VAL A 700 9.07 18.34 -11.49
C VAL A 700 8.57 19.33 -12.55
N ARG A 701 9.44 20.12 -13.20
CA ARG A 701 9.07 21.05 -14.27
C ARG A 701 9.06 20.43 -15.68
N TYR A 702 9.51 19.19 -15.84
CA TYR A 702 9.59 18.53 -17.14
C TYR A 702 8.88 17.19 -17.10
N HIS A 703 7.78 17.05 -17.85
CA HIS A 703 6.91 15.86 -17.81
C HIS A 703 6.93 15.02 -19.10
N HIS A 704 7.33 15.61 -20.24
CA HIS A 704 7.50 14.94 -21.54
C HIS A 704 8.78 15.44 -22.24
N SER A 705 9.25 14.72 -23.27
CA SER A 705 10.30 15.24 -24.17
C SER A 705 9.91 16.61 -24.73
N GLN A 706 10.88 17.53 -24.84
CA GLN A 706 10.66 18.88 -25.42
C GLN A 706 10.25 18.82 -26.90
N ALA A 707 10.51 17.70 -27.58
CA ALA A 707 10.09 17.48 -28.96
C ALA A 707 8.62 17.02 -29.09
N SER A 708 7.97 16.66 -27.98
CA SER A 708 6.61 16.09 -27.97
C SER A 708 5.52 17.05 -28.46
N ALA A 709 4.35 16.51 -28.79
CA ALA A 709 3.19 17.30 -29.21
C ALA A 709 2.48 18.04 -28.05
N TYR A 710 2.96 17.88 -26.81
CA TYR A 710 2.44 18.57 -25.62
C TYR A 710 3.06 19.96 -25.37
N TYR A 711 4.07 20.35 -26.16
CA TYR A 711 4.69 21.67 -26.10
C TYR A 711 4.33 22.50 -27.35
N ARG A 712 3.97 23.77 -27.14
CA ARG A 712 3.74 24.75 -28.22
C ARG A 712 5.08 25.18 -28.86
N LYS A 713 5.02 25.85 -30.01
CA LYS A 713 6.21 26.36 -30.73
C LYS A 713 7.04 27.38 -29.92
N ASP A 714 6.46 27.98 -28.89
CA ASP A 714 7.11 28.92 -27.97
C ASP A 714 7.69 28.25 -26.71
N GLY A 715 7.60 26.91 -26.59
CA GLY A 715 8.11 26.14 -25.45
C GLY A 715 7.17 26.10 -24.24
N THR A 716 5.98 26.70 -24.31
CA THR A 716 4.98 26.65 -23.23
C THR A 716 4.21 25.32 -23.24
N GLU A 717 3.96 24.76 -22.05
CA GLU A 717 3.15 23.54 -21.88
C GLU A 717 1.69 23.78 -22.25
N VAL A 718 1.07 22.80 -22.90
CA VAL A 718 -0.38 22.81 -23.16
C VAL A 718 -1.19 22.63 -21.86
N TYR A 719 -0.56 22.16 -20.77
CA TYR A 719 -1.18 21.87 -19.47
C TYR A 719 -0.20 22.09 -18.30
N ASP A 720 -0.53 22.95 -17.32
CA ASP A 720 0.31 23.21 -16.13
C ASP A 720 0.10 22.12 -15.06
N TYR A 721 1.04 21.19 -14.98
CA TYR A 721 0.95 20.01 -14.14
C TYR A 721 1.27 20.29 -12.65
N GLN A 722 2.14 21.25 -12.37
CA GLN A 722 2.67 21.54 -11.02
C GLN A 722 1.60 22.21 -10.13
N GLN A 723 0.74 23.07 -10.68
CA GLN A 723 -0.38 23.64 -9.93
C GLN A 723 -1.46 22.61 -9.55
N THR A 724 -1.58 21.51 -10.29
CA THR A 724 -2.76 20.63 -10.22
C THR A 724 -2.53 19.34 -9.40
N HIS A 725 -1.29 18.84 -9.31
CA HIS A 725 -1.01 17.49 -8.78
C HIS A 725 -0.04 17.42 -7.57
N GLY A 726 0.51 18.55 -7.10
CA GLY A 726 1.46 18.57 -5.98
C GLY A 726 2.82 17.93 -6.29
N GLY A 727 3.75 17.94 -5.32
CA GLY A 727 5.16 17.56 -5.49
C GLY A 727 5.46 16.08 -5.82
N GLY A 728 4.45 15.23 -6.00
CA GLY A 728 4.62 13.80 -6.29
C GLY A 728 5.05 12.94 -5.10
N LEU A 729 5.01 11.61 -5.29
CA LEU A 729 5.49 10.60 -4.35
C LEU A 729 7.00 10.39 -4.53
N PRO A 730 7.84 10.41 -3.48
CA PRO A 730 9.26 10.11 -3.59
C PRO A 730 9.50 8.64 -4.01
N ALA A 731 10.42 8.41 -4.94
CA ALA A 731 10.82 7.08 -5.41
C ALA A 731 12.33 7.03 -5.72
N ILE A 732 12.93 5.84 -5.65
CA ILE A 732 14.35 5.66 -5.97
C ILE A 732 14.56 5.85 -7.48
N GLY A 733 15.51 6.69 -7.88
CA GLY A 733 15.83 6.93 -9.28
C GLY A 733 16.71 5.84 -9.90
N ASN A 734 16.67 5.73 -11.23
CA ASN A 734 17.50 4.78 -12.00
C ASN A 734 18.98 5.19 -11.98
N PHE A 735 19.26 6.49 -12.12
CA PHE A 735 20.61 7.07 -12.04
C PHE A 735 20.77 8.07 -10.87
N GLN A 736 19.68 8.43 -10.20
CA GLN A 736 19.65 9.40 -9.10
C GLN A 736 19.23 8.72 -7.79
N PRO A 737 19.66 9.19 -6.62
CA PRO A 737 19.21 8.65 -5.33
C PRO A 737 17.69 8.73 -5.16
N LEU A 738 17.09 9.83 -5.63
CA LEU A 738 15.67 10.12 -5.48
C LEU A 738 15.11 10.82 -6.73
N VAL A 739 13.87 10.48 -7.09
CA VAL A 739 13.02 11.15 -8.09
C VAL A 739 11.59 11.23 -7.54
N PHE A 740 10.72 12.02 -8.18
CA PHE A 740 9.29 12.07 -7.82
C PHE A 740 8.45 11.31 -8.84
N THR A 741 7.40 10.63 -8.39
CA THR A 741 6.46 9.88 -9.24
C THR A 741 5.01 10.17 -8.85
N LYS A 742 4.05 9.53 -9.49
CA LYS A 742 2.62 9.62 -9.19
C LYS A 742 2.00 8.23 -9.07
N PRO A 743 0.82 8.06 -8.44
CA PRO A 743 0.24 6.75 -8.21
C PRO A 743 0.11 5.87 -9.47
N GLU A 744 -0.30 6.44 -10.60
CA GLU A 744 -0.47 5.68 -11.85
C GLU A 744 0.87 5.22 -12.44
N PHE A 745 1.92 6.02 -12.27
CA PHE A 745 3.28 5.67 -12.70
C PHE A 745 3.92 4.64 -11.77
N ASP A 746 3.66 4.70 -10.46
CA ASP A 746 4.12 3.66 -9.53
C ASP A 746 3.45 2.30 -9.81
N MET A 747 2.15 2.31 -10.12
CA MET A 747 1.43 1.12 -10.60
C MET A 747 2.07 0.59 -11.91
N SER A 748 2.34 1.48 -12.87
CA SER A 748 3.03 1.12 -14.11
C SER A 748 4.38 0.47 -13.86
N ARG A 749 5.22 1.07 -13.00
CA ARG A 749 6.51 0.51 -12.60
C ARG A 749 6.34 -0.90 -12.02
N LYS A 750 5.46 -1.08 -11.02
CA LYS A 750 5.21 -2.39 -10.40
C LYS A 750 4.77 -3.45 -11.41
N LEU A 751 3.94 -3.11 -12.38
CA LEU A 751 3.50 -4.04 -13.43
C LEU A 751 4.62 -4.37 -14.43
N LEU A 752 5.54 -3.44 -14.74
CA LEU A 752 6.76 -3.77 -15.50
C LEU A 752 7.62 -4.76 -14.72
N GLU A 753 7.84 -4.52 -13.42
CA GLU A 753 8.64 -5.39 -12.56
C GLU A 753 8.05 -6.81 -12.52
N GLN A 754 6.73 -6.92 -12.39
CA GLN A 754 6.02 -8.21 -12.43
C GLN A 754 6.11 -8.89 -13.79
N ALA A 755 5.99 -8.16 -14.89
CA ALA A 755 6.14 -8.73 -16.22
C ALA A 755 7.54 -9.32 -16.43
N ILE A 756 8.59 -8.65 -15.93
CA ILE A 756 9.98 -9.12 -15.98
C ILE A 756 10.14 -10.36 -15.11
N GLU A 757 9.69 -10.31 -13.85
CA GLU A 757 9.78 -11.42 -12.89
C GLU A 757 9.05 -12.68 -13.39
N LYS A 758 7.87 -12.50 -13.99
CA LYS A 758 6.99 -13.58 -14.47
C LYS A 758 7.27 -14.00 -15.91
N ALA A 759 8.33 -13.51 -16.55
CA ALA A 759 8.68 -13.86 -17.93
C ALA A 759 8.96 -15.37 -18.13
N GLY A 760 9.26 -16.11 -17.05
CA GLY A 760 9.44 -17.57 -17.08
C GLY A 760 10.71 -18.05 -17.79
N ARG A 761 11.60 -17.13 -18.18
CA ARG A 761 12.88 -17.40 -18.85
C ARG A 761 13.88 -16.28 -18.53
N LYS A 762 15.16 -16.53 -18.81
CA LYS A 762 16.19 -15.48 -18.70
C LYS A 762 15.95 -14.41 -19.76
N VAL A 763 15.84 -13.17 -19.31
CA VAL A 763 15.73 -11.96 -20.13
C VAL A 763 16.69 -10.91 -19.60
N GLU A 764 17.20 -10.07 -20.49
CA GLU A 764 18.05 -8.95 -20.15
C GLU A 764 17.29 -7.67 -20.43
N VAL A 765 17.03 -6.90 -19.38
CA VAL A 765 16.33 -5.62 -19.48
C VAL A 765 17.25 -4.54 -18.93
N TYR A 766 17.53 -3.53 -19.74
CA TYR A 766 18.40 -2.43 -19.40
C TYR A 766 17.60 -1.13 -19.37
N ASN A 767 17.62 -0.42 -18.25
CA ASN A 767 16.97 0.87 -18.11
C ASN A 767 17.94 2.01 -18.46
N CYS A 768 17.72 2.62 -19.62
CA CYS A 768 18.53 3.74 -20.12
C CYS A 768 17.92 5.11 -19.79
N SER A 769 16.80 5.12 -19.06
CA SER A 769 16.00 6.31 -18.78
C SER A 769 16.41 6.97 -17.46
N ASN A 770 16.42 8.30 -17.42
CA ASN A 770 16.69 9.06 -16.18
C ASN A 770 15.40 9.33 -15.40
N GLY A 771 14.76 8.25 -14.95
CA GLY A 771 13.52 8.27 -14.19
C GLY A 771 13.57 7.34 -12.99
N VAL A 772 12.45 6.70 -12.65
CA VAL A 772 12.35 5.75 -11.52
C VAL A 772 13.11 4.46 -11.82
N ARG A 773 13.73 3.89 -10.79
CA ARG A 773 14.34 2.56 -10.86
C ARG A 773 13.27 1.48 -11.03
N ILE A 774 13.46 0.58 -11.99
CA ILE A 774 12.57 -0.55 -12.26
C ILE A 774 13.29 -1.84 -11.82
N LYS A 775 12.77 -2.53 -10.82
CA LYS A 775 13.32 -3.83 -10.37
C LYS A 775 13.31 -4.85 -11.51
N GLY A 776 14.43 -5.56 -11.69
CA GLY A 776 14.61 -6.49 -12.81
C GLY A 776 15.17 -5.84 -14.09
N ALA A 777 15.24 -4.51 -14.15
CA ALA A 777 15.98 -3.79 -15.18
C ALA A 777 17.30 -3.22 -14.63
N VAL A 778 18.40 -3.43 -15.35
CA VAL A 778 19.74 -2.96 -14.96
C VAL A 778 19.93 -1.52 -15.45
N PRO A 779 20.28 -0.55 -14.58
CA PRO A 779 20.61 0.80 -15.02
C PRO A 779 21.80 0.77 -15.98
N LEU A 780 21.64 1.33 -17.18
CA LEU A 780 22.70 1.35 -18.19
C LEU A 780 22.61 2.62 -19.01
N LYS A 781 23.69 3.41 -19.08
CA LYS A 781 23.71 4.59 -19.93
C LYS A 781 23.82 4.20 -21.41
N PRO A 782 23.21 4.96 -22.35
CA PRO A 782 23.24 4.65 -23.78
C PRO A 782 24.65 4.41 -24.32
N GLU A 783 25.63 5.24 -23.93
CA GLU A 783 27.03 5.16 -24.36
C GLU A 783 27.76 3.86 -23.94
N ASN A 784 27.20 3.11 -23.00
CA ASN A 784 27.79 1.85 -22.50
C ASN A 784 27.17 0.61 -23.15
N ILE A 785 26.23 0.77 -24.08
CA ILE A 785 25.62 -0.35 -24.79
C ILE A 785 26.62 -0.87 -25.83
N LEU A 786 26.95 -2.16 -25.74
CA LEU A 786 27.85 -2.83 -26.67
C LEU A 786 27.08 -3.89 -27.46
N PHE A 787 27.12 -3.80 -28.78
CA PHE A 787 26.52 -4.80 -29.67
C PHE A 787 27.58 -5.78 -30.16
N THR A 788 27.40 -7.05 -29.80
CA THR A 788 28.16 -8.19 -30.33
C THR A 788 27.20 -9.16 -31.02
N ASP A 789 27.56 -9.60 -32.22
CA ASP A 789 26.86 -10.67 -32.96
C ASP A 789 25.36 -10.44 -33.24
N VAL A 790 24.98 -9.19 -33.54
CA VAL A 790 23.60 -8.85 -33.90
C VAL A 790 23.21 -9.49 -35.24
N PRO A 791 22.07 -10.22 -35.31
CA PRO A 791 21.58 -10.80 -36.55
C PRO A 791 21.42 -9.77 -37.68
N LYS A 792 21.83 -10.14 -38.89
CA LYS A 792 21.70 -9.31 -40.11
C LYS A 792 20.32 -9.52 -40.77
N ASN A 793 19.98 -8.65 -41.72
CA ASN A 793 18.73 -8.71 -42.49
C ASN A 793 17.46 -8.58 -41.63
N LYS A 794 17.45 -7.60 -40.72
CA LYS A 794 16.37 -7.35 -39.76
C LYS A 794 14.96 -7.48 -40.37
N GLU A 795 14.71 -6.81 -41.49
CA GLU A 795 13.37 -6.77 -42.10
C GLU A 795 12.90 -8.15 -42.59
N GLN A 796 13.81 -8.97 -43.11
CA GLN A 796 13.49 -10.34 -43.51
C GLN A 796 13.17 -11.20 -42.28
N LEU A 797 13.96 -11.08 -41.22
CA LEU A 797 13.75 -11.79 -39.96
C LEU A 797 12.41 -11.42 -39.32
N LEU A 798 12.04 -10.14 -39.32
CA LEU A 798 10.75 -9.67 -38.83
C LEU A 798 9.59 -10.20 -39.67
N THR A 799 9.73 -10.21 -40.99
CA THR A 799 8.71 -10.76 -41.90
C THR A 799 8.48 -12.25 -41.63
N GLU A 800 9.54 -13.04 -41.46
CA GLU A 800 9.45 -14.45 -41.10
C GLU A 800 8.80 -14.66 -39.73
N LEU A 801 9.21 -13.88 -38.72
CA LEU A 801 8.62 -13.94 -37.39
C LEU A 801 7.12 -13.66 -37.43
N ILE A 802 6.69 -12.61 -38.13
CA ILE A 802 5.28 -12.25 -38.23
C ILE A 802 4.47 -13.35 -38.92
N ALA A 803 4.98 -13.92 -40.01
CA ALA A 803 4.29 -15.01 -40.72
C ALA A 803 4.10 -16.26 -39.84
N GLN A 804 5.08 -16.59 -38.99
CA GLN A 804 4.98 -17.78 -38.13
C GLN A 804 4.20 -17.51 -36.85
N ALA A 805 4.38 -16.34 -36.23
CA ALA A 805 3.86 -16.04 -34.91
C ALA A 805 2.38 -15.65 -34.89
N PHE A 806 1.84 -15.15 -36.01
CA PHE A 806 0.47 -14.67 -36.08
C PHE A 806 -0.43 -15.60 -36.90
N PHE A 807 -1.74 -15.53 -36.68
CA PHE A 807 -2.72 -16.19 -37.54
C PHE A 807 -2.81 -15.48 -38.91
N ASP A 808 -2.89 -16.26 -39.98
CA ASP A 808 -2.87 -15.75 -41.35
C ASP A 808 -4.20 -15.08 -41.75
N ASP A 809 -5.34 -15.65 -41.35
CA ASP A 809 -6.66 -15.11 -41.66
C ASP A 809 -7.69 -15.51 -40.61
N LEU A 810 -8.34 -14.51 -40.01
CA LEU A 810 -9.43 -14.68 -39.04
C LEU A 810 -10.68 -13.87 -39.44
N ARG A 811 -10.78 -13.42 -40.69
CA ARG A 811 -11.82 -12.47 -41.14
C ARG A 811 -13.24 -12.95 -40.91
N GLU A 812 -13.49 -14.22 -41.19
CA GLU A 812 -14.81 -14.83 -41.01
C GLU A 812 -15.22 -14.92 -39.53
N GLN A 813 -14.25 -14.95 -38.61
CA GLN A 813 -14.52 -15.15 -37.18
C GLN A 813 -15.18 -13.94 -36.54
N GLY A 814 -14.88 -12.72 -37.00
CA GLY A 814 -15.49 -11.50 -36.49
C GLY A 814 -17.02 -11.55 -36.61
N SER A 815 -17.51 -11.75 -37.84
CA SER A 815 -18.96 -11.83 -38.10
C SER A 815 -19.59 -13.10 -37.54
N ALA A 816 -18.88 -14.23 -37.53
CA ALA A 816 -19.39 -15.47 -36.95
C ALA A 816 -19.63 -15.36 -35.44
N ILE A 817 -18.69 -14.80 -34.69
CA ILE A 817 -18.82 -14.61 -33.23
C ILE A 817 -19.85 -13.53 -32.91
N TYR A 818 -19.84 -12.41 -33.65
CA TYR A 818 -20.87 -11.37 -33.48
C TYR A 818 -22.28 -11.90 -33.76
N GLY A 819 -22.43 -12.78 -34.75
CA GLY A 819 -23.71 -13.43 -35.07
C GLY A 819 -24.25 -14.37 -34.00
N GLU A 820 -23.46 -14.70 -32.96
CA GLU A 820 -23.92 -15.46 -31.80
C GLU A 820 -24.75 -14.61 -30.83
N ILE A 821 -24.75 -13.28 -30.98
CA ILE A 821 -25.54 -12.38 -30.14
C ILE A 821 -27.03 -12.54 -30.47
N ASP A 822 -27.81 -12.93 -29.47
CA ASP A 822 -29.26 -13.00 -29.54
C ASP A 822 -29.87 -11.67 -29.04
N PHE A 823 -30.27 -10.83 -30.00
CA PHE A 823 -30.85 -9.52 -29.70
C PHE A 823 -32.26 -9.61 -29.10
N ASP A 824 -33.01 -10.68 -29.36
CA ASP A 824 -34.34 -10.87 -28.76
C ASP A 824 -34.20 -11.25 -27.29
N LEU A 825 -33.25 -12.12 -26.98
CA LEU A 825 -32.88 -12.43 -25.61
C LEU A 825 -32.33 -11.19 -24.89
N PHE A 826 -31.50 -10.37 -25.53
CA PHE A 826 -31.03 -9.12 -24.94
C PHE A 826 -32.18 -8.15 -24.61
N ARG A 827 -33.18 -8.03 -25.50
CA ARG A 827 -34.42 -7.26 -25.23
C ARG A 827 -35.21 -7.83 -24.07
N GLN A 828 -35.35 -9.16 -23.99
CA GLN A 828 -36.01 -9.81 -22.86
C GLN A 828 -35.27 -9.52 -21.55
N THR A 829 -33.94 -9.63 -21.54
CA THR A 829 -33.11 -9.32 -20.37
C THR A 829 -33.25 -7.86 -19.95
N LYS A 830 -33.33 -6.90 -20.90
CA LYS A 830 -33.67 -5.50 -20.59
C LYS A 830 -35.00 -5.40 -19.85
N GLN A 831 -36.05 -6.11 -20.27
CA GLN A 831 -37.36 -6.07 -19.62
C GLN A 831 -37.33 -6.72 -18.22
N GLU A 832 -36.66 -7.86 -18.07
CA GLU A 832 -36.42 -8.48 -16.75
C GLU A 832 -35.70 -7.51 -15.81
N TRP A 833 -34.72 -6.77 -16.33
CA TRP A 833 -33.97 -5.78 -15.56
C TRP A 833 -34.86 -4.60 -15.15
N LEU A 834 -35.66 -4.06 -16.08
CA LEU A 834 -36.62 -2.99 -15.79
C LEU A 834 -37.63 -3.37 -14.71
N ALA A 835 -38.11 -4.62 -14.70
CA ALA A 835 -39.00 -5.11 -13.65
C ALA A 835 -38.34 -5.08 -12.25
N LEU A 836 -37.02 -5.25 -12.14
CA LEU A 836 -36.32 -5.09 -10.86
C LEU A 836 -36.32 -3.64 -10.39
N PHE A 837 -36.25 -2.66 -11.31
CA PHE A 837 -36.33 -1.24 -10.98
C PHE A 837 -37.72 -0.80 -10.52
N ASP A 838 -38.75 -1.59 -10.78
CA ASP A 838 -40.13 -1.33 -10.35
C ASP A 838 -40.44 -1.91 -8.95
N MET A 839 -39.45 -2.51 -8.26
CA MET A 839 -39.63 -2.99 -6.89
C MET A 839 -39.84 -1.83 -5.90
N ASP A 840 -40.82 -1.99 -5.00
CA ASP A 840 -41.03 -1.06 -3.90
C ASP A 840 -39.90 -1.19 -2.85
N ILE A 841 -39.06 -0.17 -2.77
CA ILE A 841 -37.92 -0.11 -1.84
C ILE A 841 -38.18 0.99 -0.82
N ASN A 842 -38.53 0.59 0.40
CA ASN A 842 -38.83 1.49 1.52
C ASN A 842 -37.91 1.25 2.72
N THR A 843 -37.12 0.18 2.73
CA THR A 843 -36.23 -0.17 3.83
C THR A 843 -34.81 -0.43 3.36
N GLN A 844 -33.85 -0.36 4.30
CA GLN A 844 -32.45 -0.73 4.06
C GLN A 844 -32.32 -2.18 3.52
N GLU A 845 -33.09 -3.12 4.07
CA GLU A 845 -33.05 -4.52 3.67
C GLU A 845 -33.50 -4.70 2.21
N GLN A 846 -34.59 -4.03 1.82
CA GLN A 846 -35.08 -4.03 0.44
C GLN A 846 -34.07 -3.41 -0.53
N ALA A 847 -33.41 -2.32 -0.13
CA ALA A 847 -32.37 -1.67 -0.93
C ALA A 847 -31.15 -2.59 -1.14
N LYS A 848 -30.68 -3.25 -0.08
CA LYS A 848 -29.58 -4.24 -0.16
C LYS A 848 -29.97 -5.46 -1.01
N ASN A 849 -31.21 -5.92 -0.88
CA ASN A 849 -31.73 -7.05 -1.67
C ASN A 849 -31.80 -6.70 -3.16
N PHE A 850 -32.28 -5.49 -3.51
CA PHE A 850 -32.28 -5.00 -4.89
C PHE A 850 -30.88 -5.07 -5.51
N VAL A 851 -29.85 -4.51 -4.85
CA VAL A 851 -28.47 -4.55 -5.36
C VAL A 851 -28.00 -6.00 -5.58
N SER A 852 -28.35 -6.90 -4.67
CA SER A 852 -28.01 -8.32 -4.77
C SER A 852 -28.72 -9.03 -5.93
N GLU A 853 -30.00 -8.74 -6.17
CA GLU A 853 -30.76 -9.28 -7.31
C GLU A 853 -30.20 -8.82 -8.65
N GLN A 854 -29.72 -7.57 -8.74
CA GLN A 854 -29.05 -7.07 -9.95
C GLN A 854 -27.79 -7.88 -10.29
N TRP A 855 -27.00 -8.19 -9.27
CA TRP A 855 -25.81 -9.04 -9.44
C TRP A 855 -26.19 -10.47 -9.83
N ARG A 856 -27.21 -11.06 -9.20
CA ARG A 856 -27.74 -12.40 -9.55
C ARG A 856 -28.26 -12.46 -10.99
N LEU A 857 -28.93 -11.41 -11.46
CA LEU A 857 -29.36 -11.29 -12.85
C LEU A 857 -28.14 -11.38 -13.78
N LEU A 858 -27.12 -10.55 -13.57
CA LEU A 858 -25.90 -10.60 -14.38
C LEU A 858 -25.22 -11.98 -14.37
N GLN A 859 -25.10 -12.61 -13.20
CA GLN A 859 -24.50 -13.96 -13.09
C GLN A 859 -25.30 -15.03 -13.84
N ARG A 860 -26.64 -14.97 -13.80
CA ARG A 860 -27.51 -15.85 -14.59
C ARG A 860 -27.27 -15.65 -16.08
N LYS A 861 -27.24 -14.39 -16.53
CA LYS A 861 -27.07 -14.05 -17.95
C LYS A 861 -25.66 -14.36 -18.46
N ALA A 862 -24.62 -14.31 -17.61
CA ALA A 862 -23.27 -14.78 -17.95
C ALA A 862 -23.23 -16.25 -18.40
N ARG A 863 -24.13 -17.07 -17.86
CA ARG A 863 -24.25 -18.51 -18.18
C ARG A 863 -25.16 -18.78 -19.37
N GLN A 864 -25.93 -17.79 -19.81
CA GLN A 864 -26.84 -17.91 -20.94
C GLN A 864 -26.09 -17.54 -22.23
N ALA A 865 -25.95 -18.52 -23.13
CA ALA A 865 -25.29 -18.28 -24.41
C ALA A 865 -26.08 -17.24 -25.24
N GLY A 866 -25.36 -16.39 -25.97
CA GLY A 866 -25.92 -15.36 -26.85
C GLY A 866 -26.39 -14.08 -26.17
N ASP A 867 -26.50 -14.02 -24.84
CA ASP A 867 -26.83 -12.78 -24.13
C ASP A 867 -25.58 -11.92 -23.88
N PRO A 868 -25.47 -10.71 -24.45
CA PRO A 868 -24.31 -9.84 -24.27
C PRO A 868 -24.33 -9.05 -22.95
N THR A 869 -25.41 -9.11 -22.18
CA THR A 869 -25.66 -8.25 -21.01
C THR A 869 -24.54 -8.31 -20.00
N PHE A 870 -24.04 -9.51 -19.67
CA PHE A 870 -22.97 -9.67 -18.70
C PHE A 870 -21.72 -8.89 -19.10
N PHE A 871 -21.26 -9.08 -20.34
CA PHE A 871 -20.06 -8.41 -20.85
C PHE A 871 -20.25 -6.88 -20.91
N LEU A 872 -21.39 -6.42 -21.43
CA LEU A 872 -21.65 -4.99 -21.61
C LEU A 872 -21.80 -4.23 -20.28
N PHE A 873 -22.36 -4.85 -19.25
CA PHE A 873 -22.75 -4.12 -18.02
C PHE A 873 -21.94 -4.49 -16.78
N TYR A 874 -21.06 -5.49 -16.81
CA TYR A 874 -20.31 -5.97 -15.65
C TYR A 874 -19.70 -4.84 -14.81
N GLY A 875 -18.88 -3.99 -15.43
CA GLY A 875 -18.17 -2.94 -14.71
C GLY A 875 -19.08 -1.79 -14.26
N SER A 876 -20.05 -1.38 -15.10
CA SER A 876 -21.00 -0.34 -14.72
C SER A 876 -21.94 -0.76 -13.59
N THR A 877 -22.39 -2.01 -13.58
CA THR A 877 -23.17 -2.54 -12.46
C THR A 877 -22.34 -2.64 -11.19
N ASN A 878 -21.03 -2.92 -11.28
CA ASN A 878 -20.16 -2.84 -10.11
C ASN A 878 -20.07 -1.40 -9.56
N TYR A 879 -19.92 -0.39 -10.43
CA TYR A 879 -19.90 1.02 -10.03
C TYR A 879 -21.21 1.44 -9.35
N PHE A 880 -22.34 1.31 -10.04
CA PHE A 880 -23.64 1.71 -9.51
C PHE A 880 -24.05 0.84 -8.31
N GLY A 881 -23.73 -0.45 -8.33
CA GLY A 881 -23.93 -1.36 -7.20
C GLY A 881 -23.14 -0.93 -5.96
N GLY A 882 -21.88 -0.51 -6.14
CA GLY A 882 -21.03 -0.04 -5.05
C GLY A 882 -21.55 1.27 -4.46
N LEU A 883 -21.98 2.18 -5.32
CA LEU A 883 -22.61 3.43 -4.92
C LEU A 883 -23.92 3.18 -4.16
N MET A 884 -24.83 2.38 -4.72
CA MET A 884 -26.11 2.04 -4.11
C MET A 884 -25.94 1.28 -2.80
N THR A 885 -24.98 0.35 -2.70
CA THR A 885 -24.66 -0.33 -1.43
C THR A 885 -24.22 0.67 -0.37
N LYS A 886 -23.42 1.66 -0.75
CA LYS A 886 -22.95 2.69 0.18
C LYS A 886 -24.10 3.56 0.69
N VAL A 887 -25.00 4.01 -0.20
CA VAL A 887 -26.19 4.77 0.19
C VAL A 887 -27.14 3.90 1.01
N ALA A 888 -27.39 2.66 0.59
CA ALA A 888 -28.26 1.72 1.29
C ALA A 888 -27.80 1.46 2.74
N ALA A 889 -26.48 1.37 2.97
CA ALA A 889 -25.92 1.19 4.31
C ALA A 889 -26.23 2.34 5.28
N CYS A 890 -26.62 3.52 4.77
CA CYS A 890 -26.96 4.70 5.57
C CYS A 890 -28.47 4.91 5.74
N ILE A 891 -29.32 4.12 5.06
CA ILE A 891 -30.78 4.19 5.21
C ILE A 891 -31.16 3.78 6.64
N SER A 892 -31.93 4.63 7.32
CA SER A 892 -32.48 4.38 8.66
C SER A 892 -33.96 4.77 8.71
N ASN A 893 -34.68 4.31 9.73
CA ASN A 893 -36.10 4.66 9.91
C ASN A 893 -36.28 6.09 10.45
N GLU A 894 -35.22 6.71 10.98
CA GLU A 894 -35.26 8.04 11.59
C GLU A 894 -34.96 9.16 10.57
N ASP A 895 -34.31 8.81 9.45
CA ASP A 895 -33.88 9.73 8.41
C ASP A 895 -34.19 9.19 7.01
N GLU A 896 -35.21 9.77 6.37
CA GLU A 896 -35.62 9.45 5.00
C GLU A 896 -34.69 10.04 3.93
N GLU A 897 -33.74 10.90 4.29
CA GLU A 897 -32.84 11.57 3.33
C GLU A 897 -32.06 10.54 2.50
N PHE A 898 -31.49 9.51 3.15
CA PHE A 898 -30.74 8.46 2.46
C PHE A 898 -31.63 7.56 1.60
N LEU A 899 -32.89 7.35 1.98
CA LEU A 899 -33.85 6.60 1.16
C LEU A 899 -34.18 7.40 -0.11
N ARG A 900 -34.41 8.71 0.02
CA ARG A 900 -34.63 9.61 -1.13
C ARG A 900 -33.43 9.62 -2.07
N VAL A 901 -32.22 9.71 -1.53
CA VAL A 901 -30.97 9.70 -2.31
C VAL A 901 -30.80 8.36 -3.00
N PHE A 902 -31.14 7.25 -2.34
CA PHE A 902 -31.14 5.92 -2.94
C PHE A 902 -32.07 5.86 -4.15
N HIS A 903 -33.30 6.37 -4.05
CA HIS A 903 -34.23 6.43 -5.19
C HIS A 903 -33.74 7.33 -6.33
N GLN A 904 -33.08 8.45 -6.02
CA GLN A 904 -32.49 9.32 -7.04
C GLN A 904 -31.36 8.60 -7.79
N VAL A 905 -30.47 7.90 -7.08
CA VAL A 905 -29.42 7.08 -7.69
C VAL A 905 -30.01 5.91 -8.48
N LEU A 906 -31.06 5.26 -7.96
CA LEU A 906 -31.79 4.20 -8.63
C LEU A 906 -32.38 4.67 -9.97
N GLN A 907 -32.98 5.86 -10.00
CA GLN A 907 -33.51 6.45 -11.24
C GLN A 907 -32.41 6.70 -12.26
N VAL A 908 -31.26 7.27 -11.84
CA VAL A 908 -30.11 7.48 -12.74
C VAL A 908 -29.60 6.13 -13.27
N TRP A 909 -29.56 5.09 -12.44
CA TRP A 909 -29.17 3.75 -12.88
C TRP A 909 -30.19 3.12 -13.85
N ARG A 910 -31.49 3.34 -13.64
CA ARG A 910 -32.54 2.92 -14.59
C ARG A 910 -32.35 3.59 -15.95
N ASP A 911 -32.18 4.91 -15.95
CA ASP A 911 -31.99 5.72 -17.17
C ASP A 911 -30.72 5.28 -17.92
N TYR A 912 -29.68 4.93 -17.16
CA TYR A 912 -28.44 4.37 -17.70
C TYR A 912 -28.68 3.06 -18.45
N VAL A 913 -29.33 2.08 -17.80
CA VAL A 913 -29.61 0.76 -18.40
C VAL A 913 -30.48 0.91 -19.65
N VAL A 914 -31.49 1.79 -19.61
CA VAL A 914 -32.32 2.10 -20.79
C VAL A 914 -31.47 2.67 -21.92
N SER A 915 -30.72 3.74 -21.66
CA SER A 915 -29.90 4.44 -22.66
C SER A 915 -28.86 3.52 -23.29
N ALA A 916 -28.17 2.72 -22.46
CA ALA A 916 -27.15 1.78 -22.90
C ALA A 916 -27.75 0.62 -23.73
N CYS A 917 -28.84 0.01 -23.29
CA CYS A 917 -29.50 -1.05 -24.06
C CYS A 917 -30.01 -0.52 -25.41
N ASP A 918 -30.67 0.64 -25.41
CA ASP A 918 -31.24 1.22 -26.63
C ASP A 918 -30.16 1.66 -27.61
N ALA A 919 -29.09 2.27 -27.12
CA ALA A 919 -27.94 2.61 -27.95
C ALA A 919 -27.33 1.35 -28.57
N PHE A 920 -27.21 0.23 -27.82
CA PHE A 920 -26.61 -1.01 -28.34
C PHE A 920 -27.51 -1.67 -29.39
N LEU A 921 -28.83 -1.71 -29.13
CA LEU A 921 -29.80 -2.25 -30.08
C LEU A 921 -29.85 -1.44 -31.39
N LEU A 922 -29.65 -0.13 -31.31
CA LEU A 922 -29.68 0.74 -32.49
C LEU A 922 -28.42 0.64 -33.34
N GLN A 923 -27.23 0.62 -32.73
CA GLN A 923 -25.94 0.62 -33.44
C GLN A 923 -24.87 -0.23 -32.72
N PRO A 924 -25.00 -1.56 -32.67
CA PRO A 924 -24.16 -2.42 -31.83
C PRO A 924 -22.66 -2.37 -32.19
N LEU A 925 -22.34 -2.08 -33.46
CA LEU A 925 -20.97 -1.97 -33.97
C LEU A 925 -20.51 -0.51 -34.19
N LYS A 926 -21.11 0.46 -33.49
CA LYS A 926 -20.65 1.86 -33.53
C LYS A 926 -19.22 1.95 -32.98
N PHE A 927 -18.32 2.60 -33.71
CA PHE A 927 -16.98 2.93 -33.22
C PHE A 927 -17.01 4.13 -32.27
N ASP A 928 -15.96 4.23 -31.46
CA ASP A 928 -15.76 5.40 -30.61
C ASP A 928 -15.60 6.68 -31.46
N ASP A 929 -16.14 7.81 -30.97
CA ASP A 929 -16.14 9.09 -31.67
C ASP A 929 -15.47 10.22 -30.89
N VAL A 930 -14.65 9.90 -29.88
CA VAL A 930 -13.91 10.91 -29.11
C VAL A 930 -12.99 11.73 -30.02
N ASP A 931 -13.21 13.04 -30.07
CA ASP A 931 -12.40 13.96 -30.85
C ASP A 931 -11.67 14.98 -29.96
N VAL A 932 -10.33 14.96 -30.04
CA VAL A 932 -9.45 15.91 -29.34
C VAL A 932 -8.70 16.83 -30.32
N GLY A 933 -9.10 16.88 -31.59
CA GLY A 933 -8.51 17.73 -32.62
C GLY A 933 -8.47 19.22 -32.25
N HIS A 934 -9.43 19.66 -31.43
CA HIS A 934 -9.52 21.02 -30.89
C HIS A 934 -8.31 21.41 -30.02
N LEU A 935 -7.58 20.44 -29.43
CA LEU A 935 -6.39 20.72 -28.63
C LEU A 935 -5.20 21.23 -29.47
N PHE A 936 -5.20 20.96 -30.77
CA PHE A 936 -4.07 21.25 -31.68
C PHE A 936 -4.30 22.45 -32.60
N SER A 937 -5.47 23.08 -32.52
CA SER A 937 -5.92 24.14 -33.45
C SER A 937 -5.76 25.56 -32.88
N LYS A 938 -4.95 25.74 -31.83
CA LYS A 938 -4.64 27.05 -31.24
C LYS A 938 -3.22 27.51 -31.52
#